data_AF-A0A7X3UJS3-F1
#
_entry.id   AF-A0A7X3UJS3-F1
#
_cell.length_a   1.000
_cell.length_b   1.000
_cell.length_c   1.000
_cell.angle_alpha   90.00
_cell.angle_beta   90.00
_cell.angle_gamma   90.00
#
_symmetry.space_group_name_H-M   'P 1'
#
loop_
_entity.id
_entity.type
_entity.pdbx_description
1 polymer ?
#
loop_
_entity_poly.entity_id
_entity_poly.type
_entity_poly.pdbx_seq_one_letter_code
_entity_poly.pdbx_strand_id
1 'polypeptide(L)'
;MNSEIAIKQNIENALKNFDDQPLREAATTLLNTLGYYSERVGNNEIDKDRFERLIESALDTANPSQKLRINDWQSFFQIMQIADEEINQQVDREQGSLFESTQIDDTLRTSYMFVTVQLTKNTYTRTQLADITRFINKVYEKSIMVIFRYGAVLSLAIINRRPNLRNTTKQVLEKVTLIKDINLDSPKRAHIDIISELHLHRLIENEGVRNFDTLHNAWEGILNTEELNKQFYRKLFAWYEWAVKEATFPTDENRVVKPEEHVIRLITRLLFIWFIKEKGLVADALFNKSQIQDLLIEDDFDNGDSYYRAVLQNLFFATLNTEIDKRMFSKGGNSNHRNFSRYRYEKQMCDINKLRSLFAQTPFINGGLFDCLDSFKATGEGGYRIDCFSDNQYHKLSIPNRLFFHENRGLLPLLEHYKFTVEENTPVDQEVALDPELLGRVFENLLAAINPETGETARKQTGSYYTPRAIVDYMVEETLIATLSEKCQPTDSNEVPWDERLRYLFDYAKMFDDAHEWFDDRELKILDPAVGSGAFPMGILHKLTLALRRLDPDNTRWEALQKQLAGERAAAAFNTQDQQARDAELTEISATFERYRDSDFGRKLYLIQNSIFGVDIQPIACQIAKLRFFISLAIEQEPDRDADNFGIKPLPNLETRFVAADTLIGID
;
A
#
# COMPACT_ATOMS: atom_id res chain seq x y z
N MET A 1 -26.93 15.08 10.83
CA MET A 1 -27.10 13.86 10.01
C MET A 1 -27.57 14.17 8.59
N ASN A 2 -28.65 14.93 8.36
CA ASN A 2 -29.09 15.25 6.97
C ASN A 2 -28.12 16.12 6.16
N SER A 3 -27.34 17.01 6.80
CA SER A 3 -26.36 17.87 6.09
C SER A 3 -25.14 17.11 5.58
N GLU A 4 -24.59 16.18 6.37
CA GLU A 4 -23.39 15.42 6.00
C GLU A 4 -23.64 14.46 4.83
N ILE A 5 -24.81 13.80 4.83
CA ILE A 5 -25.23 12.94 3.72
C ILE A 5 -25.37 13.78 2.44
N ALA A 6 -25.97 14.98 2.54
CA ALA A 6 -26.12 15.88 1.40
C ALA A 6 -24.77 16.37 0.86
N ILE A 7 -23.82 16.72 1.74
CA ILE A 7 -22.46 17.12 1.33
C ILE A 7 -21.78 15.98 0.56
N LYS A 8 -21.83 14.75 1.08
CA LYS A 8 -21.23 13.58 0.43
C LYS A 8 -21.86 13.29 -0.93
N GLN A 9 -23.19 13.39 -1.04
CA GLN A 9 -23.90 13.23 -2.31
C GLN A 9 -23.53 14.33 -3.33
N ASN A 10 -23.40 15.59 -2.88
CA ASN A 10 -23.00 16.68 -3.75
C ASN A 10 -21.55 16.51 -4.26
N ILE A 11 -20.63 16.04 -3.40
CA ILE A 11 -19.26 15.71 -3.78
C ILE A 11 -19.26 14.59 -4.83
N GLU A 12 -20.01 13.52 -4.60
CA GLU A 12 -20.12 12.41 -5.55
C GLU A 12 -20.65 12.88 -6.91
N ASN A 13 -21.69 13.72 -6.92
CA ASN A 13 -22.25 14.30 -8.15
C ASN A 13 -21.26 15.23 -8.86
N ALA A 14 -20.52 16.07 -8.12
CA ALA A 14 -19.52 16.97 -8.69
C ALA A 14 -18.35 16.18 -9.33
N LEU A 15 -17.97 15.04 -8.76
CA LEU A 15 -16.96 14.14 -9.33
C LEU A 15 -17.48 13.43 -10.59
N LYS A 16 -18.71 12.89 -10.57
CA LYS A 16 -19.29 12.19 -11.73
C LYS A 16 -19.52 13.09 -12.93
N ASN A 17 -19.90 14.35 -12.68
CA ASN A 17 -20.14 15.33 -13.74
C ASN A 17 -18.88 16.14 -14.10
N PHE A 18 -17.69 15.73 -13.62
CA PHE A 18 -16.47 16.52 -13.77
C PHE A 18 -16.06 16.67 -15.25
N ASP A 19 -16.22 15.61 -16.05
CA ASP A 19 -15.87 15.62 -17.47
C ASP A 19 -16.98 16.22 -18.36
N ASP A 20 -18.17 16.54 -17.80
CA ASP A 20 -19.26 17.21 -18.51
C ASP A 20 -19.02 18.72 -18.68
N GLN A 21 -17.99 19.26 -18.03
CA GLN A 21 -17.64 20.67 -18.01
C GLN A 21 -16.16 20.89 -18.37
N PRO A 22 -15.78 22.09 -18.86
CA PRO A 22 -14.38 22.46 -18.97
C PRO A 22 -13.64 22.29 -17.64
N LEU A 23 -12.38 21.83 -17.69
CA LEU A 23 -11.56 21.49 -16.51
C LEU A 23 -11.59 22.55 -15.40
N ARG A 24 -11.51 23.85 -15.76
CA ARG A 24 -11.56 24.96 -14.80
C ARG A 24 -12.91 25.04 -14.09
N GLU A 25 -14.01 24.89 -14.83
CA GLU A 25 -15.38 24.97 -14.31
C GLU A 25 -15.70 23.77 -13.42
N ALA A 26 -15.30 22.57 -13.85
CA ALA A 26 -15.43 21.36 -13.06
C ALA A 26 -14.69 21.45 -11.73
N ALA A 27 -13.42 21.88 -11.75
CA ALA A 27 -12.61 22.09 -10.55
C ALA A 27 -13.19 23.19 -9.63
N THR A 28 -13.71 24.28 -10.22
CA THR A 28 -14.43 25.34 -9.47
C THR A 28 -15.67 24.77 -8.79
N THR A 29 -16.48 23.97 -9.49
CA THR A 29 -17.70 23.35 -8.94
C THR A 29 -17.37 22.43 -7.77
N LEU A 30 -16.30 21.63 -7.86
CA LEU A 30 -15.84 20.79 -6.76
C LEU A 30 -15.42 21.63 -5.53
N LEU A 31 -14.63 22.68 -5.73
CA LEU A 31 -14.19 23.56 -4.64
C LEU A 31 -15.36 24.32 -3.99
N ASN A 32 -16.29 24.82 -4.80
CA ASN A 32 -17.53 25.44 -4.31
C ASN A 32 -18.34 24.46 -3.45
N THR A 33 -18.44 23.20 -3.87
CA THR A 33 -19.12 22.14 -3.10
C THR A 33 -18.45 21.90 -1.73
N LEU A 34 -17.15 22.16 -1.62
CA LEU A 34 -16.38 22.09 -0.38
C LEU A 34 -16.43 23.39 0.46
N GLY A 35 -17.16 24.40 -0.01
CA GLY A 35 -17.30 25.68 0.67
C GLY A 35 -16.19 26.69 0.36
N TYR A 36 -15.38 26.46 -0.68
CA TYR A 36 -14.30 27.35 -1.10
C TYR A 36 -14.76 28.24 -2.26
N TYR A 37 -15.01 29.52 -1.99
CA TYR A 37 -15.42 30.50 -3.00
C TYR A 37 -14.46 31.68 -3.07
N SER A 38 -14.21 32.20 -4.28
CA SER A 38 -13.46 33.44 -4.50
C SER A 38 -13.76 34.03 -5.87
N GLU A 39 -13.74 35.36 -5.96
CA GLU A 39 -13.88 36.08 -7.22
C GLU A 39 -12.52 36.21 -7.96
N ARG A 40 -11.40 35.90 -7.27
CA ARG A 40 -10.03 35.95 -7.80
C ARG A 40 -9.70 34.70 -8.62
N VAL A 41 -10.47 34.49 -9.68
CA VAL A 41 -10.31 33.37 -10.61
C VAL A 41 -9.28 33.66 -11.71
N GLY A 42 -8.60 32.63 -12.21
CA GLY A 42 -7.73 32.77 -13.37
C GLY A 42 -8.51 33.09 -14.65
N ASN A 43 -7.81 33.53 -15.69
CA ASN A 43 -8.38 33.66 -17.04
C ASN A 43 -7.48 32.96 -18.06
N ASN A 44 -8.04 32.60 -19.22
CA ASN A 44 -7.35 31.74 -20.19
C ASN A 44 -6.07 32.38 -20.78
N GLU A 45 -6.04 33.70 -20.96
CA GLU A 45 -4.87 34.39 -21.53
C GLU A 45 -3.71 34.44 -20.52
N ILE A 46 -4.00 34.81 -19.27
CA ILE A 46 -3.00 34.87 -18.18
C ILE A 46 -2.51 33.48 -17.82
N ASP A 47 -3.38 32.47 -17.83
CA ASP A 47 -2.97 31.11 -17.51
C ASP A 47 -2.10 30.48 -18.59
N LYS A 48 -2.27 30.86 -19.87
CA LYS A 48 -1.36 30.46 -20.94
C LYS A 48 0.05 31.02 -20.71
N ASP A 49 0.16 32.31 -20.42
CA ASP A 49 1.43 32.99 -20.11
C ASP A 49 2.08 32.43 -18.82
N ARG A 50 1.27 32.10 -17.80
CA ARG A 50 1.76 31.39 -16.59
C ARG A 50 2.25 30.00 -16.89
N PHE A 51 1.54 29.26 -17.73
CA PHE A 51 1.97 27.93 -18.16
C PHE A 51 3.29 28.02 -18.90
N GLU A 52 3.46 28.94 -19.84
CA GLU A 52 4.72 29.18 -20.56
C GLU A 52 5.87 29.50 -19.58
N ARG A 53 5.68 30.42 -18.63
CA ARG A 53 6.69 30.72 -17.58
C ARG A 53 7.01 29.53 -16.68
N LEU A 54 6.03 28.70 -16.35
CA LEU A 54 6.25 27.47 -15.57
C LEU A 54 7.14 26.51 -16.36
N ILE A 55 6.87 26.34 -17.66
CA ILE A 55 7.67 25.47 -18.52
C ILE A 55 9.10 26.02 -18.65
N GLU A 56 9.27 27.33 -18.84
CA GLU A 56 10.60 27.97 -18.84
C GLU A 56 11.36 27.74 -17.53
N SER A 57 10.72 27.99 -16.39
CA SER A 57 11.32 27.76 -15.06
C SER A 57 11.65 26.27 -14.83
N ALA A 58 10.89 25.37 -15.46
CA ALA A 58 11.13 23.94 -15.37
C ALA A 58 12.39 23.55 -16.15
N LEU A 59 12.65 24.18 -17.30
CA LEU A 59 13.86 23.94 -18.11
C LEU A 59 15.17 24.29 -17.38
N ASP A 60 15.12 25.18 -16.40
CA ASP A 60 16.27 25.51 -15.54
C ASP A 60 16.58 24.43 -14.48
N THR A 61 15.70 23.43 -14.33
CA THR A 61 15.91 22.30 -13.41
C THR A 61 16.73 21.22 -14.09
N ALA A 62 17.65 20.56 -13.36
CA ALA A 62 18.41 19.42 -13.88
C ALA A 62 17.47 18.29 -14.39
N ASN A 63 17.67 17.85 -15.64
CA ASN A 63 16.89 16.81 -16.33
C ASN A 63 15.36 16.94 -16.16
N PRO A 64 14.78 18.05 -16.61
CA PRO A 64 13.42 18.41 -16.24
C PRO A 64 12.38 17.58 -16.99
N SER A 65 12.73 17.09 -18.18
CA SER A 65 11.94 16.12 -18.95
C SER A 65 11.76 14.79 -18.22
N GLN A 66 12.77 14.37 -17.43
CA GLN A 66 12.74 13.10 -16.70
C GLN A 66 12.07 13.27 -15.32
N LYS A 67 12.35 14.38 -14.62
CA LYS A 67 11.84 14.65 -13.27
C LYS A 67 10.41 15.22 -13.25
N LEU A 68 10.15 16.26 -14.03
CA LEU A 68 8.87 16.98 -14.01
C LEU A 68 7.92 16.51 -15.11
N ARG A 69 8.41 15.63 -16.00
CA ARG A 69 7.65 15.10 -17.14
C ARG A 69 6.98 16.22 -17.93
N ILE A 70 7.71 17.31 -18.20
CA ILE A 70 7.19 18.51 -18.86
C ILE A 70 6.36 18.19 -20.11
N ASN A 71 6.83 17.24 -20.93
CA ASN A 71 6.17 16.81 -22.16
C ASN A 71 4.77 16.23 -21.94
N ASP A 72 4.47 15.81 -20.71
CA ASP A 72 3.19 15.23 -20.35
C ASP A 72 2.15 16.29 -19.95
N TRP A 73 2.52 17.55 -19.73
CA TRP A 73 1.60 18.60 -19.29
C TRP A 73 0.80 19.15 -20.47
N GLN A 74 -0.53 19.02 -20.40
CA GLN A 74 -1.44 19.56 -21.43
C GLN A 74 -1.87 21.00 -21.14
N SER A 75 -2.17 21.29 -19.87
CA SER A 75 -2.62 22.61 -19.45
C SER A 75 -2.41 22.84 -17.95
N PHE A 76 -2.24 24.11 -17.58
CA PHE A 76 -2.22 24.59 -16.21
C PHE A 76 -3.24 25.73 -16.07
N PHE A 77 -4.10 25.68 -15.05
CA PHE A 77 -5.02 26.78 -14.75
C PHE A 77 -4.98 27.16 -13.27
N GLN A 78 -4.93 28.46 -12.97
CA GLN A 78 -5.31 28.93 -11.64
C GLN A 78 -6.83 28.89 -11.55
N ILE A 79 -7.35 28.08 -10.63
CA ILE A 79 -8.79 27.99 -10.39
C ILE A 79 -9.25 29.23 -9.64
N MET A 80 -8.70 29.44 -8.44
CA MET A 80 -9.02 30.59 -7.60
C MET A 80 -7.89 30.87 -6.59
N GLN A 81 -7.86 32.08 -6.05
CA GLN A 81 -6.99 32.46 -4.93
C GLN A 81 -7.83 33.07 -3.83
N ILE A 82 -8.04 32.34 -2.73
CA ILE A 82 -8.89 32.77 -1.63
C ILE A 82 -8.07 33.60 -0.64
N ALA A 83 -8.59 34.77 -0.25
CA ALA A 83 -8.08 35.57 0.86
C ALA A 83 -8.98 35.50 2.10
N ASP A 84 -8.46 35.98 3.22
CA ASP A 84 -9.14 36.07 4.52
C ASP A 84 -10.47 36.84 4.44
N GLU A 85 -10.48 37.96 3.71
CA GLU A 85 -11.67 38.78 3.42
C GLU A 85 -12.82 37.96 2.83
N GLU A 86 -12.52 37.05 1.90
CA GLU A 86 -13.52 36.24 1.20
C GLU A 86 -14.05 35.12 2.10
N ILE A 87 -13.20 34.49 2.92
CA ILE A 87 -13.63 33.49 3.90
C ILE A 87 -14.54 34.14 4.95
N ASN A 88 -14.20 35.33 5.44
CA ASN A 88 -15.02 36.06 6.41
C ASN A 88 -16.39 36.50 5.85
N GLN A 89 -16.52 36.68 4.54
CA GLN A 89 -17.82 36.94 3.91
C GLN A 89 -18.71 35.69 3.82
N GLN A 90 -18.10 34.49 3.82
CA GLN A 90 -18.77 33.21 3.70
C GLN A 90 -19.24 32.63 5.04
N VAL A 91 -18.66 33.09 6.16
CA VAL A 91 -19.00 32.66 7.52
C VAL A 91 -20.01 33.63 8.15
N ASP A 92 -21.09 33.12 8.73
CA ASP A 92 -22.17 33.93 9.30
C ASP A 92 -21.68 34.96 10.34
N ARG A 93 -22.06 36.23 10.14
CA ARG A 93 -21.65 37.37 10.98
C ARG A 93 -22.10 37.28 12.44
N GLU A 94 -23.05 36.40 12.76
CA GLU A 94 -23.61 36.26 14.11
C GLU A 94 -22.74 35.39 15.05
N GLN A 95 -21.81 34.58 14.53
CA GLN A 95 -21.03 33.64 15.36
C GLN A 95 -19.64 34.16 15.82
N GLY A 96 -19.25 35.40 15.50
CA GLY A 96 -18.07 36.05 16.10
C GLY A 96 -16.70 35.37 15.87
N SER A 97 -16.62 34.34 15.02
CA SER A 97 -15.37 33.68 14.66
C SER A 97 -14.72 34.38 13.48
N LEU A 98 -13.95 35.42 13.78
CA LEU A 98 -13.14 36.14 12.80
C LEU A 98 -12.07 35.19 12.25
N PHE A 99 -12.12 34.88 10.96
CA PHE A 99 -10.96 34.34 10.24
C PHE A 99 -9.96 35.48 10.09
N GLU A 100 -9.29 35.81 11.20
CA GLU A 100 -8.41 36.96 11.33
C GLU A 100 -6.97 36.50 11.54
N SER A 101 -6.03 37.13 10.83
CA SER A 101 -4.63 37.15 11.22
C SER A 101 -4.50 37.97 12.52
N THR A 102 -4.75 37.34 13.67
CA THR A 102 -4.78 38.01 14.98
C THR A 102 -3.40 38.46 15.49
N GLN A 103 -2.33 38.30 14.71
CA GLN A 103 -0.99 38.76 15.09
C GLN A 103 -0.35 39.59 13.97
N ILE A 104 0.28 40.68 14.39
CA ILE A 104 1.23 41.49 13.58
C ILE A 104 2.50 40.66 13.43
N ASP A 105 2.41 39.53 12.74
CA ASP A 105 3.54 38.69 12.35
C ASP A 105 3.57 38.68 10.82
N ASP A 106 4.60 39.30 10.23
CA ASP A 106 4.87 39.40 8.78
C ASP A 106 5.04 38.02 8.09
N THR A 107 4.78 36.92 8.80
CA THR A 107 4.95 35.53 8.36
C THR A 107 3.63 34.77 8.15
N LEU A 108 2.48 35.36 8.48
CA LEU A 108 1.17 34.71 8.36
C LEU A 108 0.68 34.67 6.90
N ARG A 109 0.22 33.50 6.46
CA ARG A 109 -0.35 33.31 5.13
C ARG A 109 -1.62 34.15 4.98
N THR A 110 -1.66 35.07 4.01
CA THR A 110 -2.83 35.92 3.73
C THR A 110 -3.72 35.39 2.60
N SER A 111 -3.29 34.34 1.89
CA SER A 111 -4.10 33.70 0.86
C SER A 111 -3.68 32.26 0.58
N TYR A 112 -4.60 31.50 -0.01
CA TYR A 112 -4.37 30.14 -0.49
C TYR A 112 -4.75 30.04 -1.97
N MET A 113 -3.91 29.40 -2.78
CA MET A 113 -4.13 29.28 -4.22
C MET A 113 -4.52 27.84 -4.59
N PHE A 114 -5.53 27.71 -5.45
CA PHE A 114 -5.96 26.44 -6.01
C PHE A 114 -5.62 26.43 -7.49
N VAL A 115 -4.92 25.39 -7.93
CA VAL A 115 -4.51 25.23 -9.33
C VAL A 115 -4.88 23.85 -9.83
N THR A 116 -5.07 23.72 -11.14
CA THR A 116 -5.27 22.42 -11.79
C THR A 116 -4.22 22.19 -12.86
N VAL A 117 -3.80 20.93 -13.02
CA VAL A 117 -2.86 20.46 -14.02
C VAL A 117 -3.48 19.28 -14.76
N GLN A 118 -3.62 19.42 -16.09
CA GLN A 118 -4.02 18.33 -16.95
C GLN A 118 -2.78 17.60 -17.46
N LEU A 119 -2.73 16.28 -17.30
CA LEU A 119 -1.64 15.44 -17.79
C LEU A 119 -2.13 14.47 -18.88
N THR A 120 -1.23 14.10 -19.80
CA THR A 120 -1.53 13.32 -21.01
C THR A 120 -1.76 11.83 -20.79
N LYS A 121 -1.04 11.18 -19.85
CA LYS A 121 -1.08 9.73 -19.67
C LYS A 121 -2.30 9.32 -18.84
N ASN A 122 -2.63 8.03 -18.89
CA ASN A 122 -3.73 7.47 -18.10
C ASN A 122 -3.37 7.24 -16.63
N THR A 123 -2.08 7.11 -16.31
CA THR A 123 -1.59 6.82 -14.96
C THR A 123 -0.30 7.57 -14.67
N TYR A 124 -0.12 7.96 -13.40
CA TYR A 124 1.08 8.58 -12.87
C TYR A 124 1.42 7.96 -11.52
N THR A 125 2.72 7.86 -11.21
CA THR A 125 3.18 7.37 -9.89
C THR A 125 3.06 8.46 -8.84
N ARG A 126 3.03 8.08 -7.55
CA ARG A 126 2.95 9.05 -6.45
C ARG A 126 4.11 10.06 -6.47
N THR A 127 5.33 9.57 -6.70
CA THR A 127 6.54 10.40 -6.76
C THR A 127 6.49 11.42 -7.91
N GLN A 128 5.95 11.05 -9.08
CA GLN A 128 5.82 11.97 -10.21
C GLN A 128 4.91 13.17 -9.88
N LEU A 129 3.74 12.89 -9.30
CA LEU A 129 2.81 13.95 -8.88
C LEU A 129 3.38 14.81 -7.74
N ALA A 130 4.13 14.18 -6.82
CA ALA A 130 4.80 14.88 -5.73
C ALA A 130 5.90 15.83 -6.24
N ASP A 131 6.69 15.41 -7.23
CA ASP A 131 7.74 16.25 -7.84
C ASP A 131 7.16 17.47 -8.55
N ILE A 132 6.06 17.29 -9.31
CA ILE A 132 5.33 18.40 -9.92
C ILE A 132 4.80 19.36 -8.84
N THR A 133 4.18 18.83 -7.78
CA THR A 133 3.62 19.63 -6.68
C THR A 133 4.70 20.47 -5.99
N ARG A 134 5.88 19.87 -5.72
CA ARG A 134 7.04 20.58 -5.14
C ARG A 134 7.52 21.70 -6.07
N PHE A 135 7.64 21.40 -7.36
CA PHE A 135 8.09 22.38 -8.35
C PHE A 135 7.15 23.60 -8.42
N ILE A 136 5.84 23.38 -8.57
CA ILE A 136 4.85 24.46 -8.61
C ILE A 136 4.90 25.30 -7.33
N ASN A 137 4.98 24.66 -6.17
CA ASN A 137 5.07 25.36 -4.88
C ASN A 137 6.37 26.16 -4.72
N LYS A 138 7.47 25.71 -5.32
CA LYS A 138 8.75 26.42 -5.34
C LYS A 138 8.69 27.65 -6.24
N VAL A 139 8.08 27.55 -7.42
CA VAL A 139 8.00 28.67 -8.38
C VAL A 139 7.14 29.82 -7.86
N TYR A 140 5.98 29.51 -7.27
CA TYR A 140 5.04 30.54 -6.84
C TYR A 140 5.25 31.05 -5.41
N GLU A 141 6.06 30.37 -4.60
CA GLU A 141 6.30 30.65 -3.18
C GLU A 141 5.03 30.75 -2.29
N LYS A 142 3.84 30.46 -2.83
CA LYS A 142 2.53 30.50 -2.14
C LYS A 142 2.04 29.12 -1.76
N SER A 143 1.19 29.02 -0.72
CA SER A 143 0.52 27.77 -0.39
C SER A 143 -0.48 27.39 -1.48
N ILE A 144 -0.24 26.21 -2.06
CA ILE A 144 -0.97 25.73 -3.23
C ILE A 144 -1.50 24.32 -2.99
N MET A 145 -2.78 24.14 -3.28
CA MET A 145 -3.38 22.83 -3.53
C MET A 145 -3.38 22.61 -5.05
N VAL A 146 -2.79 21.50 -5.46
CA VAL A 146 -2.74 21.11 -6.87
C VAL A 146 -3.77 20.02 -7.12
N ILE A 147 -4.65 20.25 -8.09
CA ILE A 147 -5.61 19.28 -8.60
C ILE A 147 -5.05 18.71 -9.90
N PHE A 148 -4.76 17.42 -9.95
CA PHE A 148 -4.30 16.75 -11.16
C PHE A 148 -5.46 16.03 -11.83
N ARG A 149 -5.63 16.23 -13.14
CA ARG A 149 -6.57 15.47 -13.97
C ARG A 149 -5.79 14.70 -15.04
N TYR A 150 -6.02 13.39 -15.10
CA TYR A 150 -5.38 12.48 -16.06
C TYR A 150 -6.21 11.19 -16.22
N GLY A 151 -6.18 10.57 -17.39
CA GLY A 151 -7.02 9.39 -17.68
C GLY A 151 -8.50 9.61 -17.34
N ALA A 152 -9.08 8.76 -16.50
CA ALA A 152 -10.45 8.89 -15.94
C ALA A 152 -10.46 9.23 -14.43
N VAL A 153 -9.36 9.81 -13.92
CA VAL A 153 -9.17 10.05 -12.49
C VAL A 153 -8.75 11.49 -12.18
N LEU A 154 -8.93 11.86 -10.91
CA LEU A 154 -8.51 13.10 -10.29
C LEU A 154 -7.58 12.80 -9.10
N SER A 155 -6.53 13.60 -8.89
CA SER A 155 -5.70 13.53 -7.68
C SER A 155 -5.54 14.91 -7.04
N LEU A 156 -5.67 14.99 -5.72
CA LEU A 156 -5.46 16.23 -4.95
C LEU A 156 -4.12 16.14 -4.23
N ALA A 157 -3.29 17.19 -4.31
CA ALA A 157 -2.00 17.23 -3.64
C ALA A 157 -1.81 18.55 -2.87
N ILE A 158 -1.33 18.44 -1.64
CA ILE A 158 -0.87 19.56 -0.82
C ILE A 158 0.57 19.32 -0.38
N ILE A 159 1.30 20.39 -0.10
CA ILE A 159 2.66 20.30 0.42
C ILE A 159 2.80 20.96 1.79
N ASN A 160 3.47 20.28 2.69
CA ASN A 160 3.82 20.82 3.99
C ASN A 160 4.98 21.80 3.87
N ARG A 161 4.92 22.84 4.70
CA ARG A 161 5.96 23.86 4.77
C ARG A 161 6.24 24.18 6.21
N ARG A 162 7.50 24.34 6.56
CA ARG A 162 7.91 24.88 7.84
C ARG A 162 8.85 26.07 7.68
N PRO A 163 8.95 26.94 8.68
CA PRO A 163 10.02 27.94 8.73
C PRO A 163 11.39 27.27 8.65
N ASN A 164 12.31 27.89 7.94
CA ASN A 164 13.70 27.44 7.93
C ASN A 164 14.33 27.72 9.30
N LEU A 165 14.95 26.68 9.89
CA LEU A 165 15.55 26.73 11.23
C LEU A 165 16.66 27.78 11.38
N ARG A 166 17.27 28.22 10.27
CA ARG A 166 18.36 29.21 10.25
C ARG A 166 17.92 30.58 9.75
N ASN A 167 16.82 30.67 8.99
CA ASN A 167 16.31 31.93 8.47
C ASN A 167 14.78 31.90 8.43
N THR A 168 14.15 32.51 9.43
CA THR A 168 12.69 32.54 9.59
C THR A 168 11.94 33.20 8.44
N THR A 169 12.61 34.00 7.59
CA THR A 169 12.02 34.58 6.37
C THR A 169 11.93 33.61 5.19
N LYS A 170 12.61 32.46 5.26
CA LYS A 170 12.58 31.40 4.24
C LYS A 170 11.79 30.21 4.73
N GLN A 171 11.08 29.55 3.80
CA GLN A 171 10.36 28.31 4.08
C GLN A 171 11.08 27.11 3.49
N VAL A 172 10.93 25.96 4.15
CA VAL A 172 11.38 24.66 3.67
C VAL A 172 10.15 23.87 3.28
N LEU A 173 10.10 23.42 2.03
CA LEU A 173 9.11 22.46 1.56
C LEU A 173 9.46 21.08 2.14
N GLU A 174 8.47 20.43 2.73
CA GLU A 174 8.63 19.11 3.33
C GLU A 174 7.92 18.04 2.50
N LYS A 175 6.98 17.34 3.14
CA LYS A 175 6.28 16.19 2.60
C LYS A 175 5.12 16.63 1.70
N VAL A 176 4.95 15.94 0.58
CA VAL A 176 3.75 16.06 -0.25
C VAL A 176 2.75 15.00 0.18
N THR A 177 1.50 15.41 0.38
CA THR A 177 0.38 14.55 0.76
C THR A 177 -0.63 14.51 -0.37
N LEU A 178 -1.03 13.32 -0.80
CA LEU A 178 -1.93 13.13 -1.93
C LEU A 178 -3.19 12.34 -1.57
N ILE A 179 -4.34 12.79 -2.07
CA ILE A 179 -5.50 11.93 -2.33
C ILE A 179 -5.39 11.53 -3.79
N LYS A 180 -4.83 10.34 -4.05
CA LYS A 180 -4.51 9.90 -5.42
C LYS A 180 -5.69 9.16 -6.08
N ASP A 181 -5.75 9.18 -7.40
CA ASP A 181 -6.60 8.34 -8.27
C ASP A 181 -8.07 8.24 -7.85
N ILE A 182 -8.72 9.37 -7.62
CA ILE A 182 -10.17 9.45 -7.44
C ILE A 182 -10.82 9.17 -8.79
N ASN A 183 -11.46 8.01 -8.93
CA ASN A 183 -12.18 7.64 -10.15
C ASN A 183 -13.43 8.53 -10.29
N LEU A 184 -13.60 9.16 -11.46
CA LEU A 184 -14.69 10.09 -11.70
C LEU A 184 -16.03 9.37 -11.98
N ASP A 185 -15.99 8.27 -12.72
CA ASP A 185 -17.20 7.48 -13.06
C ASP A 185 -17.79 6.78 -11.83
N SER A 186 -16.90 6.23 -10.99
CA SER A 186 -17.25 5.46 -9.80
C SER A 186 -16.35 5.84 -8.62
N PRO A 187 -16.54 7.04 -8.02
CA PRO A 187 -15.75 7.47 -6.87
C PRO A 187 -15.89 6.49 -5.71
N LYS A 188 -14.75 6.10 -5.10
CA LYS A 188 -14.79 5.21 -3.92
C LYS A 188 -15.36 5.96 -2.73
N ARG A 189 -16.13 5.26 -1.90
CA ARG A 189 -16.67 5.80 -0.63
C ARG A 189 -15.59 6.45 0.24
N ALA A 190 -14.44 5.80 0.36
CA ALA A 190 -13.30 6.33 1.12
C ALA A 190 -12.82 7.71 0.61
N HIS A 191 -12.80 7.93 -0.71
CA HIS A 191 -12.43 9.22 -1.28
C HIS A 191 -13.46 10.30 -0.94
N ILE A 192 -14.75 9.98 -1.07
CA ILE A 192 -15.85 10.91 -0.73
C ILE A 192 -15.79 11.26 0.76
N ASP A 193 -15.59 10.28 1.63
CA ASP A 193 -15.47 10.48 3.08
C ASP A 193 -14.30 11.44 3.40
N ILE A 194 -13.09 11.19 2.88
CA ILE A 194 -11.91 12.06 3.07
C ILE A 194 -12.15 13.47 2.53
N ILE A 195 -12.67 13.59 1.31
CA ILE A 195 -12.92 14.89 0.66
C ILE A 195 -13.98 15.68 1.43
N SER A 196 -15.00 15.01 1.99
CA SER A 196 -16.04 15.67 2.80
C SER A 196 -15.53 16.26 4.11
N GLU A 197 -14.42 15.73 4.65
CA GLU A 197 -13.77 16.28 5.85
C GLU A 197 -13.05 17.59 5.56
N LEU A 198 -12.67 17.85 4.29
CA LEU A 198 -12.05 19.10 3.86
C LEU A 198 -13.06 20.27 3.73
N HIS A 199 -14.34 20.08 4.05
CA HIS A 199 -15.36 21.11 3.90
C HIS A 199 -15.10 22.32 4.82
N LEU A 200 -14.92 23.51 4.24
CA LEU A 200 -14.43 24.71 4.94
C LEU A 200 -15.25 25.06 6.19
N HIS A 201 -16.58 25.08 6.07
CA HIS A 201 -17.45 25.44 7.19
C HIS A 201 -17.30 24.46 8.37
N ARG A 202 -17.10 23.16 8.09
CA ARG A 202 -16.90 22.15 9.13
C ARG A 202 -15.58 22.39 9.87
N LEU A 203 -14.54 22.76 9.14
CA LEU A 203 -13.23 23.08 9.69
C LEU A 203 -13.26 24.33 10.57
N ILE A 204 -14.01 25.36 10.17
CA ILE A 204 -14.15 26.59 10.95
C ILE A 204 -14.96 26.35 12.22
N GLU A 205 -16.09 25.64 12.14
CA GLU A 205 -16.95 25.41 13.30
C GLU A 205 -16.35 24.41 14.30
N ASN A 206 -15.80 23.29 13.82
CA ASN A 206 -15.46 22.15 14.67
C ASN A 206 -13.95 21.98 14.93
N GLU A 207 -13.09 22.46 14.04
CA GLU A 207 -11.63 22.22 14.10
C GLU A 207 -10.84 23.48 14.49
N GLY A 208 -11.53 24.55 14.92
CA GLY A 208 -10.88 25.78 15.40
C GLY A 208 -10.06 26.52 14.34
N VAL A 209 -10.38 26.33 13.06
CA VAL A 209 -9.71 27.04 11.95
C VAL A 209 -10.05 28.53 11.98
N ARG A 210 -9.02 29.38 12.05
CA ARG A 210 -9.15 30.85 12.16
C ARG A 210 -8.24 31.63 11.21
N ASN A 211 -7.32 30.96 10.50
CA ASN A 211 -6.43 31.56 9.50
C ASN A 211 -5.91 30.47 8.55
N PHE A 212 -5.15 30.85 7.52
CA PHE A 212 -4.66 29.90 6.52
C PHE A 212 -3.61 28.90 7.04
N ASP A 213 -2.91 29.23 8.13
CA ASP A 213 -1.97 28.29 8.77
C ASP A 213 -2.75 27.21 9.54
N THR A 214 -3.74 27.60 10.34
CA THR A 214 -4.64 26.65 11.02
C THR A 214 -5.50 25.84 10.04
N LEU A 215 -5.93 26.43 8.92
CA LEU A 215 -6.61 25.71 7.84
C LEU A 215 -5.70 24.63 7.24
N HIS A 216 -4.45 24.99 6.93
CA HIS A 216 -3.47 24.04 6.40
C HIS A 216 -3.17 22.94 7.42
N ASN A 217 -3.03 23.27 8.71
CA ASN A 217 -2.83 22.29 9.78
C ASN A 217 -4.04 21.35 9.94
N ALA A 218 -5.26 21.86 9.76
CA ALA A 218 -6.46 21.03 9.82
C ALA A 218 -6.54 20.06 8.63
N TRP A 219 -6.23 20.53 7.41
CA TRP A 219 -6.07 19.63 6.26
C TRP A 219 -4.96 18.62 6.48
N GLU A 220 -3.83 19.03 7.04
CA GLU A 220 -2.74 18.11 7.38
C GLU A 220 -3.20 17.05 8.38
N GLY A 221 -3.98 17.43 9.40
CA GLY A 221 -4.57 16.50 10.36
C GLY A 221 -5.50 15.47 9.71
N ILE A 222 -6.38 15.91 8.82
CA ILE A 222 -7.31 15.03 8.07
C ILE A 222 -6.54 14.09 7.14
N LEU A 223 -5.55 14.64 6.44
CA LEU A 223 -4.73 13.91 5.48
C LEU A 223 -3.54 13.21 6.17
N ASN A 224 -3.55 13.13 7.50
CA ASN A 224 -2.51 12.45 8.26
C ASN A 224 -2.71 10.94 8.19
N THR A 225 -1.86 10.28 7.40
CA THR A 225 -1.86 8.82 7.28
C THR A 225 -1.71 8.11 8.63
N GLU A 226 -0.97 8.68 9.59
CA GLU A 226 -0.81 8.06 10.90
C GLU A 226 -2.11 8.07 11.70
N GLU A 227 -2.92 9.12 11.60
CA GLU A 227 -4.21 9.18 12.29
C GLU A 227 -5.23 8.26 11.60
N LEU A 228 -5.27 8.25 10.26
CA LEU A 228 -6.05 7.29 9.48
C LEU A 228 -5.72 5.85 9.90
N ASN A 229 -4.43 5.53 9.99
CA ASN A 229 -3.91 4.24 10.41
C ASN A 229 -4.34 3.87 11.84
N LYS A 230 -4.27 4.81 12.79
CA LYS A 230 -4.72 4.60 14.17
C LYS A 230 -6.23 4.33 14.25
N GLN A 231 -7.04 5.06 13.50
CA GLN A 231 -8.49 4.87 13.48
C GLN A 231 -8.87 3.51 12.89
N PHE A 232 -8.29 3.15 11.74
CA PHE A 232 -8.47 1.83 11.14
C PHE A 232 -8.10 0.72 12.12
N TYR A 233 -6.93 0.84 12.76
CA TYR A 233 -6.47 -0.11 13.76
C TYR A 233 -7.46 -0.29 14.90
N ARG A 234 -7.97 0.80 15.50
CA ARG A 234 -8.91 0.72 16.63
C ARG A 234 -10.17 -0.06 16.24
N LYS A 235 -10.70 0.18 15.04
CA LYS A 235 -11.87 -0.52 14.51
C LYS A 235 -11.56 -2.00 14.20
N LEU A 236 -10.41 -2.29 13.59
CA LEU A 236 -9.97 -3.64 13.29
C LEU A 236 -9.68 -4.46 14.56
N PHE A 237 -9.13 -3.83 15.60
CA PHE A 237 -8.91 -4.45 16.91
C PHE A 237 -10.24 -4.80 17.58
N ALA A 238 -11.21 -3.86 17.58
CA ALA A 238 -12.55 -4.14 18.09
C ALA A 238 -13.25 -5.26 17.30
N TRP A 239 -13.00 -5.35 16.00
CA TRP A 239 -13.45 -6.47 15.18
C TRP A 239 -12.76 -7.78 15.57
N TYR A 240 -11.44 -7.77 15.77
CA TYR A 240 -10.66 -8.92 16.19
C TYR A 240 -11.18 -9.50 17.52
N GLU A 241 -11.36 -8.66 18.55
CA GLU A 241 -11.89 -9.11 19.85
C GLU A 241 -13.29 -9.71 19.72
N TRP A 242 -14.09 -9.18 18.80
CA TRP A 242 -15.41 -9.70 18.51
C TRP A 242 -15.34 -11.04 17.80
N ALA A 243 -14.49 -11.18 16.78
CA ALA A 243 -14.30 -12.43 16.04
C ALA A 243 -13.77 -13.56 16.93
N VAL A 244 -12.81 -13.27 17.82
CA VAL A 244 -12.28 -14.26 18.79
C VAL A 244 -13.36 -14.83 19.70
N LYS A 245 -14.34 -14.00 20.11
CA LYS A 245 -15.43 -14.42 21.00
C LYS A 245 -16.54 -15.19 20.30
N GLU A 246 -16.78 -14.92 19.01
CA GLU A 246 -17.95 -15.40 18.28
C GLU A 246 -17.64 -16.57 17.33
N ALA A 247 -16.40 -16.66 16.85
CA ALA A 247 -15.97 -17.75 15.98
C ALA A 247 -15.66 -19.00 16.82
N THR A 248 -15.94 -20.17 16.22
CA THR A 248 -15.62 -21.47 16.80
C THR A 248 -14.48 -22.09 16.02
N PHE A 249 -13.40 -22.48 16.71
CA PHE A 249 -12.20 -23.08 16.11
C PHE A 249 -12.01 -24.54 16.56
N PRO A 250 -11.31 -25.37 15.77
CA PRO A 250 -11.06 -26.76 16.15
C PRO A 250 -10.14 -26.86 17.37
N THR A 251 -10.53 -27.70 18.33
CA THR A 251 -9.73 -28.04 19.52
C THR A 251 -9.15 -29.45 19.33
N ASP A 252 -8.05 -29.57 18.59
CA ASP A 252 -7.37 -30.86 18.36
C ASP A 252 -6.19 -31.03 19.33
N GLU A 253 -6.19 -32.10 20.13
CA GLU A 253 -5.17 -32.34 21.17
C GLU A 253 -3.74 -32.51 20.60
N ASN A 254 -3.61 -32.95 19.34
CA ASN A 254 -2.29 -33.18 18.73
C ASN A 254 -1.59 -31.88 18.33
N ARG A 255 -2.35 -30.80 18.07
CA ARG A 255 -1.82 -29.46 17.80
C ARG A 255 -2.90 -28.41 18.04
N VAL A 256 -2.86 -27.79 19.21
CA VAL A 256 -3.78 -26.72 19.58
C VAL A 256 -3.22 -25.38 19.10
N VAL A 257 -4.03 -24.66 18.33
CA VAL A 257 -3.78 -23.27 17.94
C VAL A 257 -4.78 -22.39 18.69
N LYS A 258 -4.32 -21.28 19.27
CA LYS A 258 -5.19 -20.39 20.04
C LYS A 258 -6.19 -19.69 19.10
N PRO A 259 -7.45 -19.43 19.52
CA PRO A 259 -8.42 -18.67 18.74
C PRO A 259 -7.87 -17.36 18.16
N GLU A 260 -7.08 -16.65 18.96
CA GLU A 260 -6.36 -15.43 18.60
C GLU A 260 -5.48 -15.61 17.36
N GLU A 261 -4.72 -16.71 17.30
CA GLU A 261 -3.85 -17.03 16.17
C GLU A 261 -4.65 -17.37 14.91
N HIS A 262 -5.80 -18.04 15.05
CA HIS A 262 -6.69 -18.29 13.92
C HIS A 262 -7.26 -16.99 13.34
N VAL A 263 -7.74 -16.09 14.19
CA VAL A 263 -8.31 -14.80 13.75
C VAL A 263 -7.21 -13.91 13.14
N ILE A 264 -6.00 -13.89 13.72
CA ILE A 264 -4.86 -13.18 13.12
C ILE A 264 -4.59 -13.71 11.71
N ARG A 265 -4.45 -15.02 11.53
CA ARG A 265 -4.23 -15.62 10.20
C ARG A 265 -5.34 -15.26 9.21
N LEU A 266 -6.58 -15.22 9.67
CA LEU A 266 -7.72 -14.79 8.85
C LEU A 266 -7.57 -13.32 8.41
N ILE A 267 -7.28 -12.41 9.34
CA ILE A 267 -7.05 -10.99 9.03
C ILE A 267 -5.88 -10.85 8.05
N THR A 268 -4.76 -11.54 8.29
CA THR A 268 -3.56 -11.53 7.42
C THR A 268 -3.90 -11.91 5.99
N ARG A 269 -4.65 -13.01 5.79
CA ARG A 269 -5.09 -13.48 4.48
C ARG A 269 -6.03 -12.49 3.80
N LEU A 270 -7.02 -11.98 4.54
CA LEU A 270 -8.01 -11.06 3.98
C LEU A 270 -7.39 -9.71 3.62
N LEU A 271 -6.49 -9.17 4.44
CA LEU A 271 -5.79 -7.93 4.12
C LEU A 271 -4.91 -8.12 2.89
N PHE A 272 -4.16 -9.22 2.78
CA PHE A 272 -3.41 -9.54 1.56
C PHE A 272 -4.33 -9.56 0.33
N ILE A 273 -5.42 -10.30 0.41
CA ILE A 273 -6.39 -10.43 -0.67
C ILE A 273 -7.01 -9.08 -1.02
N TRP A 274 -7.24 -8.21 -0.03
CA TRP A 274 -7.73 -6.86 -0.27
C TRP A 274 -6.72 -6.02 -1.06
N PHE A 275 -5.42 -6.06 -0.74
CA PHE A 275 -4.39 -5.39 -1.54
C PHE A 275 -4.33 -5.93 -2.98
N ILE A 276 -4.46 -7.24 -3.18
CA ILE A 276 -4.46 -7.86 -4.52
C ILE A 276 -5.77 -7.55 -5.29
N LYS A 277 -6.91 -7.49 -4.59
CA LYS A 277 -8.20 -7.04 -5.14
C LYS A 277 -8.09 -5.62 -5.70
N GLU A 278 -7.39 -4.72 -5.00
CA GLU A 278 -7.18 -3.35 -5.50
C GLU A 278 -6.34 -3.30 -6.80
N LYS A 279 -5.54 -4.33 -7.11
CA LYS A 279 -4.88 -4.51 -8.42
C LYS A 279 -5.80 -5.12 -9.49
N GLY A 280 -7.06 -5.38 -9.20
CA GLY A 280 -8.02 -6.01 -10.12
C GLY A 280 -7.77 -7.51 -10.35
N LEU A 281 -6.95 -8.14 -9.50
CA LEU A 281 -6.60 -9.56 -9.55
C LEU A 281 -7.54 -10.43 -8.72
N VAL A 282 -8.51 -9.86 -8.01
CA VAL A 282 -9.57 -10.60 -7.32
C VAL A 282 -10.89 -9.91 -7.62
N ALA A 283 -11.93 -10.68 -7.93
CA ALA A 283 -13.23 -10.13 -8.27
C ALA A 283 -13.88 -9.42 -7.07
N ASP A 284 -14.28 -8.16 -7.24
CA ASP A 284 -14.97 -7.36 -6.21
C ASP A 284 -16.27 -8.02 -5.74
N ALA A 285 -16.95 -8.73 -6.65
CA ALA A 285 -18.20 -9.45 -6.37
C ALA A 285 -18.06 -10.50 -5.26
N LEU A 286 -16.84 -11.00 -4.98
CA LEU A 286 -16.60 -11.95 -3.90
C LEU A 286 -16.77 -11.33 -2.50
N PHE A 287 -16.72 -10.00 -2.38
CA PHE A 287 -16.81 -9.27 -1.11
C PHE A 287 -18.08 -8.43 -0.99
N ASN A 288 -18.93 -8.43 -2.02
CA ASN A 288 -20.19 -7.69 -2.00
C ASN A 288 -21.34 -8.60 -1.51
N LYS A 289 -22.04 -8.15 -0.46
CA LYS A 289 -23.14 -8.90 0.16
C LYS A 289 -24.21 -9.33 -0.84
N SER A 290 -24.69 -8.41 -1.68
CA SER A 290 -25.77 -8.68 -2.64
C SER A 290 -25.33 -9.69 -3.71
N GLN A 291 -24.09 -9.60 -4.18
CA GLN A 291 -23.58 -10.49 -5.22
C GLN A 291 -23.32 -11.91 -4.69
N ILE A 292 -22.83 -12.04 -3.45
CA ILE A 292 -22.57 -13.33 -2.81
C ILE A 292 -23.85 -14.03 -2.35
N GLN A 293 -24.85 -13.27 -1.88
CA GLN A 293 -26.13 -13.83 -1.43
C GLN A 293 -26.79 -14.68 -2.52
N ASP A 294 -26.71 -14.25 -3.78
CA ASP A 294 -27.24 -15.01 -4.93
C ASP A 294 -26.42 -16.26 -5.28
N LEU A 295 -25.21 -16.42 -4.72
CA LEU A 295 -24.29 -17.53 -5.01
C LEU A 295 -24.34 -18.63 -3.95
N LEU A 296 -24.89 -18.36 -2.77
CA LEU A 296 -24.94 -19.28 -1.64
C LEU A 296 -26.36 -19.80 -1.43
N ILE A 297 -26.49 -21.04 -0.95
CA ILE A 297 -27.79 -21.62 -0.59
C ILE A 297 -28.30 -21.05 0.74
N GLU A 298 -27.37 -20.76 1.66
CA GLU A 298 -27.69 -20.14 2.93
C GLU A 298 -27.87 -18.63 2.75
N ASP A 299 -29.03 -18.13 3.15
CA ASP A 299 -29.41 -16.71 3.13
C ASP A 299 -29.28 -16.04 4.51
N ASP A 300 -28.92 -16.79 5.55
CA ASP A 300 -28.67 -16.25 6.89
C ASP A 300 -27.28 -15.59 6.98
N PHE A 301 -27.25 -14.28 6.74
CA PHE A 301 -26.05 -13.46 6.89
C PHE A 301 -25.80 -12.98 8.33
N ASP A 302 -26.66 -13.32 9.27
CA ASP A 302 -26.50 -12.96 10.68
C ASP A 302 -25.80 -14.09 11.46
N ASN A 303 -26.27 -15.33 11.32
CA ASN A 303 -25.76 -16.48 12.09
C ASN A 303 -25.19 -17.60 11.23
N GLY A 304 -25.47 -17.62 9.92
CA GLY A 304 -24.86 -18.55 8.99
C GLY A 304 -23.34 -18.37 8.90
N ASP A 305 -22.64 -19.32 8.29
CA ASP A 305 -21.17 -19.32 8.16
C ASP A 305 -20.69 -19.89 6.80
N SER A 306 -21.60 -20.04 5.84
CA SER A 306 -21.31 -20.52 4.49
C SER A 306 -20.36 -19.61 3.72
N TYR A 307 -20.35 -18.30 3.95
CA TYR A 307 -19.45 -17.39 3.25
C TYR A 307 -17.98 -17.75 3.50
N TYR A 308 -17.61 -17.94 4.77
CA TYR A 308 -16.24 -18.29 5.11
C TYR A 308 -15.84 -19.63 4.49
N ARG A 309 -16.70 -20.66 4.57
CA ARG A 309 -16.39 -21.99 4.06
C ARG A 309 -16.41 -22.08 2.53
N ALA A 310 -17.53 -21.72 1.93
CA ALA A 310 -17.78 -21.90 0.49
C ALA A 310 -17.05 -20.85 -0.36
N VAL A 311 -16.82 -19.64 0.15
CA VAL A 311 -16.14 -18.59 -0.60
C VAL A 311 -14.70 -18.43 -0.15
N LEU A 312 -14.46 -18.06 1.11
CA LEU A 312 -13.11 -17.67 1.56
C LEU A 312 -12.12 -18.83 1.62
N GLN A 313 -12.48 -19.99 2.18
CA GLN A 313 -11.56 -21.14 2.22
C GLN A 313 -11.20 -21.63 0.81
N ASN A 314 -12.16 -21.65 -0.11
CA ASN A 314 -11.90 -21.97 -1.51
C ASN A 314 -10.98 -20.96 -2.18
N LEU A 315 -11.19 -19.66 -1.92
CA LEU A 315 -10.29 -18.60 -2.40
C LEU A 315 -8.86 -18.77 -1.85
N PHE A 316 -8.73 -19.08 -0.56
CA PHE A 316 -7.42 -19.27 0.09
C PHE A 316 -6.70 -20.50 -0.46
N PHE A 317 -7.30 -21.68 -0.32
CA PHE A 317 -6.58 -22.94 -0.47
C PHE A 317 -6.65 -23.52 -1.89
N ALA A 318 -7.80 -23.36 -2.56
CA ALA A 318 -8.06 -23.97 -3.86
C ALA A 318 -7.95 -23.00 -5.06
N THR A 319 -7.75 -21.70 -4.79
CA THR A 319 -7.54 -20.68 -5.83
C THR A 319 -6.14 -20.07 -5.72
N LEU A 320 -5.84 -19.32 -4.66
CA LEU A 320 -4.55 -18.60 -4.52
C LEU A 320 -3.35 -19.54 -4.38
N ASN A 321 -3.59 -20.76 -3.89
CA ASN A 321 -2.58 -21.80 -3.73
C ASN A 321 -2.69 -22.93 -4.79
N THR A 322 -3.35 -22.68 -5.93
CA THR A 322 -3.47 -23.67 -7.02
C THR A 322 -3.42 -23.02 -8.40
N GLU A 323 -2.58 -23.56 -9.28
CA GLU A 323 -2.49 -23.17 -10.70
C GLU A 323 -3.85 -23.24 -11.39
N ILE A 324 -4.13 -22.25 -12.26
CA ILE A 324 -5.48 -22.01 -12.84
C ILE A 324 -6.04 -23.24 -13.55
N ASP A 325 -5.22 -23.93 -14.34
CA ASP A 325 -5.55 -25.12 -15.12
C ASP A 325 -5.86 -26.35 -14.24
N LYS A 326 -5.32 -26.39 -13.02
CA LYS A 326 -5.51 -27.51 -12.06
C LYS A 326 -6.73 -27.33 -11.16
N ARG A 327 -7.40 -26.17 -11.19
CA ARG A 327 -8.55 -25.83 -10.33
C ARG A 327 -9.79 -26.62 -10.72
N MET A 328 -10.26 -27.48 -9.82
CA MET A 328 -11.50 -28.24 -10.01
C MET A 328 -12.12 -28.65 -8.68
N PHE A 329 -13.40 -29.02 -8.70
CA PHE A 329 -14.12 -29.48 -7.53
C PHE A 329 -13.68 -30.86 -7.04
N SER A 330 -13.77 -31.04 -5.74
CA SER A 330 -13.67 -32.33 -5.05
C SER A 330 -14.74 -33.28 -5.56
N LYS A 331 -14.38 -34.56 -5.78
CA LYS A 331 -15.34 -35.61 -6.17
C LYS A 331 -16.06 -36.27 -4.98
N GLY A 332 -15.92 -35.73 -3.76
CA GLY A 332 -16.61 -36.20 -2.55
C GLY A 332 -16.22 -37.60 -2.01
N GLY A 333 -15.31 -38.34 -2.66
CA GLY A 333 -14.89 -39.70 -2.27
C GLY A 333 -13.64 -39.76 -1.39
N ASN A 334 -13.51 -40.80 -0.56
CA ASN A 334 -12.47 -41.01 0.49
C ASN A 334 -11.00 -40.76 0.11
N SER A 335 -10.67 -40.73 -1.18
CA SER A 335 -9.32 -40.46 -1.68
C SER A 335 -8.98 -38.97 -1.85
N ASN A 336 -9.97 -38.07 -1.99
CA ASN A 336 -9.74 -36.68 -2.44
C ASN A 336 -9.95 -35.62 -1.34
N HIS A 337 -10.37 -36.03 -0.14
CA HIS A 337 -10.55 -35.20 1.06
C HIS A 337 -9.29 -34.45 1.51
N ARG A 338 -8.15 -34.85 0.95
CA ARG A 338 -6.79 -34.47 1.36
C ARG A 338 -6.07 -33.63 0.30
N ASN A 339 -6.70 -33.40 -0.84
CA ASN A 339 -6.16 -32.51 -1.87
C ASN A 339 -6.69 -31.10 -1.62
N PHE A 340 -5.84 -30.22 -1.08
CA PHE A 340 -6.19 -28.82 -0.78
C PHE A 340 -6.32 -27.96 -2.04
N SER A 341 -5.86 -28.46 -3.20
CA SER A 341 -5.98 -27.80 -4.49
C SER A 341 -7.34 -28.01 -5.17
N ARG A 342 -8.35 -28.44 -4.42
CA ARG A 342 -9.69 -28.76 -4.94
C ARG A 342 -10.75 -27.91 -4.27
N TYR A 343 -11.68 -27.38 -5.07
CA TYR A 343 -12.84 -26.68 -4.54
C TYR A 343 -13.73 -27.60 -3.73
N ARG A 344 -14.29 -27.07 -2.64
CA ARG A 344 -15.11 -27.77 -1.64
C ARG A 344 -16.44 -27.07 -1.43
N TYR A 345 -17.33 -27.75 -0.71
CA TYR A 345 -18.63 -27.21 -0.31
C TYR A 345 -19.57 -26.89 -1.47
N GLU A 346 -19.48 -27.66 -2.56
CA GLU A 346 -20.35 -27.51 -3.75
C GLU A 346 -21.85 -27.48 -3.39
N LYS A 347 -22.25 -28.31 -2.41
CA LYS A 347 -23.64 -28.37 -1.90
C LYS A 347 -24.09 -27.12 -1.13
N GLN A 348 -23.24 -26.11 -0.93
CA GLN A 348 -23.61 -24.82 -0.32
C GLN A 348 -23.72 -23.71 -1.36
N MET A 349 -23.54 -24.01 -2.65
CA MET A 349 -23.50 -23.03 -3.73
C MET A 349 -24.73 -23.17 -4.63
N CYS A 350 -25.38 -22.05 -4.95
CA CYS A 350 -26.50 -21.98 -5.88
C CYS A 350 -26.03 -21.93 -7.34
N ASP A 351 -24.99 -21.14 -7.64
CA ASP A 351 -24.43 -20.99 -8.99
C ASP A 351 -22.92 -21.23 -8.99
N ILE A 352 -22.56 -22.48 -9.19
CA ILE A 352 -21.16 -22.95 -9.24
C ILE A 352 -20.42 -22.31 -10.42
N ASN A 353 -21.07 -22.12 -11.56
CA ASN A 353 -20.41 -21.60 -12.75
C ASN A 353 -20.05 -20.13 -12.59
N LYS A 354 -20.97 -19.34 -12.03
CA LYS A 354 -20.70 -17.94 -11.70
C LYS A 354 -19.58 -17.83 -10.65
N LEU A 355 -19.63 -18.60 -9.56
CA LEU A 355 -18.56 -18.57 -8.56
C LEU A 355 -17.20 -18.98 -9.13
N ARG A 356 -17.14 -20.00 -10.01
CA ARG A 356 -15.91 -20.38 -10.72
C ARG A 356 -15.38 -19.27 -11.60
N SER A 357 -16.25 -18.54 -12.30
CA SER A 357 -15.84 -17.39 -13.12
C SER A 357 -15.21 -16.28 -12.29
N LEU A 358 -15.72 -16.05 -11.07
CA LEU A 358 -15.14 -15.09 -10.13
C LEU A 358 -13.75 -15.54 -9.64
N PHE A 359 -13.58 -16.82 -9.31
CA PHE A 359 -12.27 -17.35 -8.93
C PHE A 359 -11.27 -17.41 -10.09
N ALA A 360 -11.74 -17.52 -11.34
CA ALA A 360 -10.88 -17.56 -12.51
C ALA A 360 -10.10 -16.25 -12.72
N GLN A 361 -10.64 -15.11 -12.24
CA GLN A 361 -9.93 -13.82 -12.25
C GLN A 361 -8.69 -13.79 -11.33
N THR A 362 -8.58 -14.76 -10.40
CA THR A 362 -7.52 -14.76 -9.40
C THR A 362 -6.29 -15.54 -9.82
N PRO A 363 -5.09 -14.95 -9.81
CA PRO A 363 -3.86 -15.66 -10.14
C PRO A 363 -3.49 -16.68 -9.07
N PHE A 364 -2.69 -17.64 -9.45
CA PHE A 364 -1.89 -18.45 -8.54
C PHE A 364 -0.74 -17.61 -8.00
N ILE A 365 -0.69 -17.45 -6.68
CA ILE A 365 0.32 -16.64 -6.02
C ILE A 365 1.31 -17.55 -5.27
N ASN A 366 0.85 -18.60 -4.60
CA ASN A 366 1.68 -19.45 -3.71
C ASN A 366 2.44 -18.65 -2.62
N GLY A 367 3.18 -19.32 -1.73
CA GLY A 367 4.10 -18.66 -0.79
C GLY A 367 3.81 -18.88 0.69
N GLY A 368 3.23 -20.02 1.10
CA GLY A 368 3.08 -20.36 2.52
C GLY A 368 1.91 -19.66 3.25
N LEU A 369 1.60 -18.41 2.90
CA LEU A 369 0.50 -17.63 3.50
C LEU A 369 -0.86 -18.32 3.36
N PHE A 370 -1.07 -18.95 2.20
CA PHE A 370 -2.29 -19.65 1.84
C PHE A 370 -2.16 -21.18 1.98
N ASP A 371 -1.16 -21.66 2.72
CA ASP A 371 -1.07 -23.08 3.02
C ASP A 371 -2.15 -23.50 4.01
N CYS A 372 -2.77 -24.63 3.70
CA CYS A 372 -3.65 -25.31 4.61
C CYS A 372 -2.79 -26.02 5.66
N LEU A 373 -2.98 -25.67 6.94
CA LEU A 373 -2.23 -26.27 8.04
C LEU A 373 -2.84 -27.58 8.53
N ASP A 374 -3.85 -28.11 7.84
CA ASP A 374 -4.37 -29.44 8.13
C ASP A 374 -3.30 -30.51 7.82
N SER A 375 -3.07 -31.41 8.79
CA SER A 375 -2.10 -32.48 8.58
C SER A 375 -2.55 -33.46 7.48
N PHE A 376 -1.60 -33.93 6.67
CA PHE A 376 -1.85 -34.99 5.69
C PHE A 376 -2.27 -36.33 6.35
N LYS A 377 -1.93 -36.54 7.62
CA LYS A 377 -2.24 -37.74 8.43
C LYS A 377 -3.55 -37.64 9.24
N ALA A 378 -4.45 -36.70 8.95
CA ALA A 378 -5.62 -36.37 9.79
C ALA A 378 -6.68 -37.47 10.06
N THR A 379 -6.44 -38.73 9.72
CA THR A 379 -7.25 -39.89 10.14
C THR A 379 -6.41 -41.03 10.74
N GLY A 380 -5.11 -40.81 10.95
CA GLY A 380 -4.20 -41.74 11.65
C GLY A 380 -3.72 -41.16 12.98
N GLU A 381 -3.04 -41.97 13.78
CA GLU A 381 -2.41 -41.53 15.03
C GLU A 381 -1.49 -40.31 14.79
N GLY A 382 -1.70 -39.22 15.55
CA GLY A 382 -0.94 -37.97 15.45
C GLY A 382 -1.39 -36.98 14.36
N GLY A 383 -2.53 -37.21 13.69
CA GLY A 383 -3.12 -36.25 12.76
C GLY A 383 -3.84 -35.09 13.48
N TYR A 384 -3.75 -33.89 12.91
CA TYR A 384 -4.44 -32.68 13.39
C TYR A 384 -5.15 -31.89 12.27
N ARG A 385 -6.15 -31.07 12.63
CA ARG A 385 -6.90 -30.16 11.75
C ARG A 385 -6.96 -28.75 12.34
N ILE A 386 -6.49 -27.76 11.59
CA ILE A 386 -6.43 -26.34 12.00
C ILE A 386 -7.37 -25.51 11.13
N ASP A 387 -7.30 -25.67 9.80
CA ASP A 387 -8.12 -24.90 8.85
C ASP A 387 -9.41 -25.65 8.49
N CYS A 388 -9.53 -26.94 8.81
CA CYS A 388 -10.72 -27.77 8.60
C CYS A 388 -11.26 -27.75 7.15
N PHE A 389 -10.38 -27.57 6.15
CA PHE A 389 -10.76 -27.47 4.75
C PHE A 389 -11.09 -28.86 4.17
N SER A 390 -12.33 -29.30 4.40
CA SER A 390 -12.81 -30.66 4.10
C SER A 390 -14.34 -30.68 3.91
N ASP A 391 -14.82 -31.50 2.96
CA ASP A 391 -16.25 -31.63 2.63
C ASP A 391 -17.10 -32.29 3.74
N ASN A 392 -16.46 -32.89 4.76
CA ASN A 392 -17.13 -33.73 5.77
C ASN A 392 -17.02 -33.19 7.21
N GLN A 393 -16.53 -31.96 7.42
CA GLN A 393 -16.28 -31.41 8.75
C GLN A 393 -17.06 -30.11 9.02
N TYR A 394 -18.33 -30.10 8.60
CA TYR A 394 -19.25 -29.02 8.96
C TYR A 394 -19.33 -28.88 10.50
N HIS A 395 -19.32 -27.64 10.99
CA HIS A 395 -19.40 -27.24 12.40
C HIS A 395 -18.16 -27.41 13.29
N LYS A 396 -17.04 -28.00 12.82
CA LYS A 396 -15.77 -27.98 13.58
C LYS A 396 -15.08 -26.61 13.59
N LEU A 397 -15.31 -25.85 12.53
CA LEU A 397 -14.85 -24.49 12.33
C LEU A 397 -16.06 -23.69 11.85
N SER A 398 -16.40 -22.61 12.55
CA SER A 398 -17.53 -21.75 12.23
C SER A 398 -17.13 -20.30 12.43
N ILE A 399 -17.26 -19.50 11.37
CA ILE A 399 -16.99 -18.06 11.40
C ILE A 399 -18.24 -17.36 10.88
N PRO A 400 -19.07 -16.78 11.77
CA PRO A 400 -20.36 -16.21 11.39
C PRO A 400 -20.27 -15.14 10.29
N ASN A 401 -21.23 -15.15 9.37
CA ASN A 401 -21.35 -14.23 8.23
C ASN A 401 -21.42 -12.76 8.69
N ARG A 402 -22.03 -12.48 9.85
CA ARG A 402 -22.08 -11.12 10.42
C ARG A 402 -20.71 -10.54 10.73
N LEU A 403 -19.71 -11.38 11.04
CA LEU A 403 -18.33 -10.90 11.22
C LEU A 403 -17.82 -10.24 9.93
N PHE A 404 -18.31 -10.62 8.76
CA PHE A 404 -17.91 -10.03 7.49
C PHE A 404 -18.83 -8.90 7.05
N PHE A 405 -20.15 -9.09 7.14
CA PHE A 405 -21.13 -8.25 6.44
C PHE A 405 -21.97 -7.31 7.32
N HIS A 406 -21.81 -7.33 8.64
CA HIS A 406 -22.58 -6.43 9.51
C HIS A 406 -22.26 -4.96 9.18
N GLU A 407 -23.27 -4.12 8.94
CA GLU A 407 -23.10 -2.78 8.37
C GLU A 407 -22.07 -1.89 9.08
N ASN A 408 -22.10 -1.84 10.42
CA ASN A 408 -21.24 -0.95 11.21
C ASN A 408 -20.05 -1.64 11.90
N ARG A 409 -19.99 -2.98 11.87
CA ARG A 409 -19.03 -3.78 12.66
C ARG A 409 -18.35 -4.85 11.84
N GLY A 410 -18.86 -5.20 10.67
CA GLY A 410 -18.30 -6.24 9.81
C GLY A 410 -16.96 -5.82 9.23
N LEU A 411 -16.12 -6.81 8.94
CA LEU A 411 -14.80 -6.58 8.38
C LEU A 411 -14.86 -5.97 6.97
N LEU A 412 -15.79 -6.42 6.11
CA LEU A 412 -15.83 -5.93 4.72
C LEU A 412 -16.27 -4.46 4.65
N PRO A 413 -17.35 -4.02 5.35
CA PRO A 413 -17.66 -2.60 5.47
C PRO A 413 -16.52 -1.77 6.07
N LEU A 414 -15.76 -2.33 7.02
CA LEU A 414 -14.57 -1.68 7.56
C LEU A 414 -13.51 -1.49 6.47
N LEU A 415 -13.17 -2.52 5.70
CA LEU A 415 -12.16 -2.42 4.64
C LEU A 415 -12.60 -1.46 3.51
N GLU A 416 -13.87 -1.48 3.11
CA GLU A 416 -14.43 -0.59 2.08
C GLU A 416 -14.39 0.89 2.46
N HIS A 417 -14.42 1.21 3.76
CA HIS A 417 -14.38 2.57 4.25
C HIS A 417 -13.00 3.23 4.10
N TYR A 418 -11.94 2.44 3.90
CA TYR A 418 -10.59 2.96 3.75
C TYR A 418 -10.05 2.71 2.34
N LYS A 419 -9.31 3.68 1.81
CA LYS A 419 -8.54 3.46 0.58
C LYS A 419 -7.30 2.64 0.94
N PHE A 420 -7.05 1.58 0.19
CA PHE A 420 -5.80 0.84 0.27
C PHE A 420 -4.88 1.30 -0.85
N THR A 421 -3.61 1.50 -0.54
CA THR A 421 -2.57 1.78 -1.53
C THR A 421 -1.54 0.67 -1.50
N VAL A 422 -1.03 0.37 -2.68
CA VAL A 422 0.00 -0.62 -2.87
C VAL A 422 1.41 -0.01 -2.67
N GLU A 423 1.55 1.30 -2.81
CA GLU A 423 2.85 1.95 -2.62
C GLU A 423 3.07 2.29 -1.13
N GLU A 424 4.09 1.70 -0.47
CA GLU A 424 4.49 2.14 0.88
C GLU A 424 4.90 3.61 0.86
N ASN A 425 4.40 4.41 1.81
CA ASN A 425 4.72 5.83 1.91
C ASN A 425 6.25 6.05 2.03
N THR A 426 6.80 7.13 1.50
CA THR A 426 8.22 7.49 1.69
C THR A 426 8.36 8.67 2.68
N PRO A 427 9.57 9.03 3.13
CA PRO A 427 9.76 10.25 3.91
C PRO A 427 9.35 11.52 3.15
N VAL A 428 9.40 11.50 1.82
CA VAL A 428 9.20 12.68 0.97
C VAL A 428 7.77 12.78 0.41
N ASP A 429 7.10 11.65 0.17
CA ASP A 429 5.73 11.58 -0.35
C ASP A 429 4.85 10.59 0.43
N GLN A 430 3.59 10.97 0.64
CA GLN A 430 2.56 10.08 1.18
C GLN A 430 1.25 10.17 0.43
N GLU A 431 0.53 9.06 0.45
CA GLU A 431 -0.84 8.95 0.00
C GLU A 431 -1.74 8.71 1.21
N VAL A 432 -2.89 9.38 1.25
CA VAL A 432 -3.93 9.18 2.28
C VAL A 432 -4.67 7.87 2.02
N ALA A 433 -3.99 6.77 2.31
CA ALA A 433 -4.43 5.41 2.12
C ALA A 433 -3.70 4.47 3.09
N LEU A 434 -4.31 3.32 3.37
CA LEU A 434 -3.70 2.24 4.12
C LEU A 434 -2.65 1.55 3.25
N ASP A 435 -1.39 1.61 3.68
CA ASP A 435 -0.25 1.01 2.99
C ASP A 435 0.15 -0.33 3.65
N PRO A 436 1.04 -1.12 3.02
CA PRO A 436 1.49 -2.40 3.59
C PRO A 436 2.26 -2.27 4.92
N GLU A 437 2.84 -1.10 5.22
CA GLU A 437 3.55 -0.87 6.49
C GLU A 437 2.58 -0.93 7.68
N LEU A 438 1.35 -0.46 7.49
CA LEU A 438 0.29 -0.51 8.51
C LEU A 438 0.08 -1.92 9.07
N LEU A 439 0.26 -2.97 8.25
CA LEU A 439 0.13 -4.35 8.71
C LEU A 439 1.09 -4.63 9.87
N GLY A 440 2.34 -4.16 9.76
CA GLY A 440 3.33 -4.28 10.83
C GLY A 440 2.82 -3.68 12.14
N ARG A 441 2.34 -2.43 12.07
CA ARG A 441 1.83 -1.70 13.23
C ARG A 441 0.57 -2.35 13.82
N VAL A 442 -0.35 -2.82 12.98
CA VAL A 442 -1.61 -3.45 13.41
C VAL A 442 -1.31 -4.72 14.19
N PHE A 443 -0.47 -5.59 13.63
CA PHE A 443 -0.23 -6.90 14.23
C PHE A 443 0.69 -6.84 15.45
N GLU A 444 1.67 -5.94 15.51
CA GLU A 444 2.47 -5.71 16.73
C GLU A 444 1.60 -5.24 17.90
N ASN A 445 0.62 -4.38 17.65
CA ASN A 445 -0.31 -3.94 18.69
C ASN A 445 -1.32 -5.03 19.08
N LEU A 446 -1.76 -5.86 18.14
CA LEU A 446 -2.57 -7.06 18.42
C LEU A 446 -1.78 -8.04 19.30
N LEU A 447 -0.51 -8.28 18.99
CA LEU A 447 0.39 -9.11 19.78
C LEU A 447 0.53 -8.61 21.22
N ALA A 448 0.62 -7.29 21.41
CA ALA A 448 0.66 -6.68 22.74
C ALA A 448 -0.59 -6.96 23.60
N ALA A 449 -1.73 -7.31 22.97
CA ALA A 449 -2.96 -7.68 23.67
C ALA A 449 -3.06 -9.18 24.00
N ILE A 450 -2.25 -10.05 23.37
CA ILE A 450 -2.34 -11.52 23.42
C ILE A 450 -1.49 -12.15 24.53
N ASN A 451 -0.86 -11.36 25.41
CA ASN A 451 -0.13 -11.86 26.58
C ASN A 451 -0.95 -11.68 27.87
N PRO A 452 -1.85 -12.62 28.21
CA PRO A 452 -2.63 -12.61 29.44
C PRO A 452 -1.88 -13.11 30.68
N GLU A 453 -0.68 -13.69 30.55
CA GLU A 453 0.00 -14.30 31.71
C GLU A 453 0.67 -13.31 32.68
N THR A 454 0.78 -12.02 32.37
CA THR A 454 1.58 -11.11 33.20
C THR A 454 0.89 -9.86 33.72
N GLY A 455 -0.35 -9.55 33.32
CA GLY A 455 -1.15 -8.49 33.95
C GLY A 455 -0.56 -7.07 33.95
N GLU A 456 0.63 -6.88 33.40
CA GLU A 456 1.28 -5.61 33.08
C GLU A 456 1.33 -5.50 31.56
N THR A 457 1.06 -4.32 31.01
CA THR A 457 1.12 -4.05 29.56
C THR A 457 2.30 -4.77 28.90
N ALA A 458 2.02 -5.80 28.11
CA ALA A 458 2.98 -6.77 27.54
C ALA A 458 4.14 -6.14 26.74
N ARG A 459 4.04 -4.84 26.42
CA ARG A 459 5.09 -4.00 25.83
C ARG A 459 6.37 -3.93 26.66
N LYS A 460 6.28 -3.92 28.00
CA LYS A 460 7.47 -3.81 28.85
C LYS A 460 8.27 -5.11 28.95
N GLN A 461 7.62 -6.27 28.79
CA GLN A 461 8.25 -7.57 28.98
C GLN A 461 8.71 -8.22 27.67
N THR A 462 7.99 -8.03 26.56
CA THR A 462 8.40 -8.56 25.24
C THR A 462 9.36 -7.64 24.49
N GLY A 463 9.47 -6.36 24.89
CA GLY A 463 10.24 -5.37 24.14
C GLY A 463 9.67 -5.03 22.76
N SER A 464 8.42 -5.45 22.46
CA SER A 464 7.76 -5.23 21.17
C SER A 464 7.36 -3.76 20.99
N TYR A 465 8.34 -2.92 20.62
CA TYR A 465 8.13 -1.53 20.24
C TYR A 465 8.33 -1.37 18.74
N TYR A 466 7.30 -0.86 18.08
CA TYR A 466 7.43 -0.41 16.70
C TYR A 466 8.53 0.66 16.62
N THR A 467 9.50 0.45 15.74
CA THR A 467 10.54 1.44 15.49
C THR A 467 10.00 2.50 14.53
N PRO A 468 9.97 3.80 14.91
CA PRO A 468 9.46 4.85 14.05
C PRO A 468 10.20 4.89 12.71
N ARG A 469 9.48 5.12 11.62
CA ARG A 469 10.05 5.07 10.26
C ARG A 469 11.28 5.96 10.06
N ALA A 470 11.28 7.16 10.63
CA ALA A 470 12.44 8.07 10.55
C ALA A 470 13.71 7.47 11.22
N ILE A 471 13.54 6.69 12.28
CA ILE A 471 14.63 5.99 12.95
C ILE A 471 15.10 4.82 12.09
N VAL A 472 14.17 4.04 11.53
CA VAL A 472 14.51 2.93 10.61
C VAL A 472 15.28 3.47 9.40
N ASP A 473 14.79 4.51 8.74
CA ASP A 473 15.44 5.09 7.55
C ASP A 473 16.86 5.57 7.85
N TYR A 474 17.04 6.29 8.97
CA TYR A 474 18.36 6.76 9.42
C TYR A 474 19.30 5.59 9.73
N MET A 475 18.88 4.62 10.54
CA MET A 475 19.74 3.50 10.93
C MET A 475 20.13 2.63 9.74
N VAL A 476 19.20 2.38 8.83
CA VAL A 476 19.46 1.65 7.58
C VAL A 476 20.47 2.41 6.73
N GLU A 477 20.27 3.71 6.54
CA GLU A 477 21.16 4.54 5.72
C GLU A 477 22.58 4.56 6.29
N GLU A 478 22.76 4.84 7.58
CA GLU A 478 24.09 4.84 8.21
C GLU A 478 24.75 3.45 8.14
N THR A 479 23.97 2.37 8.31
CA THR A 479 24.49 0.99 8.21
C THR A 479 24.97 0.67 6.80
N LEU A 480 24.19 1.06 5.78
CA LEU A 480 24.54 0.85 4.38
C LEU A 480 25.76 1.69 3.97
N ILE A 481 25.82 2.95 4.39
CA ILE A 481 26.99 3.82 4.13
C ILE A 481 28.24 3.19 4.74
N ALA A 482 28.22 2.85 6.04
CA ALA A 482 29.38 2.26 6.70
C ALA A 482 29.84 0.97 6.00
N THR A 483 28.89 0.09 5.65
CA THR A 483 29.20 -1.18 4.99
C THR A 483 29.76 -0.98 3.58
N LEU A 484 29.16 -0.08 2.79
CA LEU A 484 29.60 0.16 1.41
C LEU A 484 30.91 0.94 1.36
N SER A 485 31.18 1.85 2.29
CA SER A 485 32.48 2.54 2.40
C SER A 485 33.62 1.56 2.70
N GLU A 486 33.37 0.46 3.42
CA GLU A 486 34.37 -0.59 3.65
C GLU A 486 34.54 -1.53 2.46
N LYS A 487 33.44 -1.94 1.84
CA LYS A 487 33.44 -2.96 0.77
C LYS A 487 33.74 -2.41 -0.62
N CYS A 488 33.46 -1.14 -0.86
CA CYS A 488 33.57 -0.51 -2.17
C CYS A 488 34.50 0.69 -2.09
N GLN A 489 35.38 0.82 -3.07
CA GLN A 489 36.19 2.00 -3.25
C GLN A 489 35.72 2.76 -4.49
N PRO A 490 35.70 4.10 -4.45
CA PRO A 490 35.37 4.88 -5.62
C PRO A 490 36.36 4.56 -6.75
N THR A 491 35.82 4.42 -7.95
CA THR A 491 36.61 4.08 -9.16
C THR A 491 37.25 5.30 -9.78
N ASP A 492 36.81 6.48 -9.36
CA ASP A 492 37.29 7.78 -9.81
C ASP A 492 37.91 8.60 -8.65
N SER A 493 38.65 9.63 -9.03
CA SER A 493 39.15 10.65 -8.10
C SER A 493 38.20 11.86 -8.12
N ASN A 494 36.96 11.65 -7.68
CA ASN A 494 35.96 12.72 -7.54
C ASN A 494 36.35 13.65 -6.37
N GLU A 495 36.09 14.95 -6.49
CA GLU A 495 36.36 15.93 -5.41
C GLU A 495 35.38 15.77 -4.23
N VAL A 496 34.22 15.17 -4.47
CA VAL A 496 33.21 14.91 -3.43
C VAL A 496 33.60 13.67 -2.62
N PRO A 497 33.64 13.75 -1.26
CA PRO A 497 33.94 12.59 -0.41
C PRO A 497 33.01 11.40 -0.68
N TRP A 498 33.55 10.18 -0.65
CA TRP A 498 32.80 8.96 -0.94
C TRP A 498 31.55 8.78 -0.08
N ASP A 499 31.65 9.03 1.22
CA ASP A 499 30.50 8.97 2.13
C ASP A 499 29.38 9.95 1.74
N GLU A 500 29.74 11.12 1.20
CA GLU A 500 28.76 12.09 0.73
C GLU A 500 28.07 11.59 -0.55
N ARG A 501 28.83 10.99 -1.48
CA ARG A 501 28.30 10.31 -2.68
C ARG A 501 27.32 9.19 -2.31
N LEU A 502 27.67 8.34 -1.34
CA LEU A 502 26.77 7.30 -0.84
C LEU A 502 25.50 7.87 -0.20
N ARG A 503 25.59 8.98 0.53
CA ARG A 503 24.40 9.68 1.05
C ARG A 503 23.52 10.18 -0.09
N TYR A 504 24.10 10.76 -1.14
CA TYR A 504 23.35 11.14 -2.33
C TYR A 504 22.68 9.94 -3.01
N LEU A 505 23.34 8.78 -3.04
CA LEU A 505 22.78 7.54 -3.62
C LEU A 505 21.50 7.11 -2.89
N PHE A 506 21.44 7.25 -1.57
CA PHE A 506 20.31 6.86 -0.73
C PHE A 506 19.26 7.95 -0.47
N ASP A 507 19.51 9.20 -0.87
CA ASP A 507 18.60 10.33 -0.67
C ASP A 507 17.43 10.33 -1.67
N TYR A 508 16.21 10.09 -1.20
CA TYR A 508 14.99 10.08 -2.02
C TYR A 508 14.71 11.40 -2.78
N ALA A 509 15.19 12.55 -2.29
CA ALA A 509 14.87 13.87 -2.83
C ALA A 509 15.81 14.34 -3.95
N LYS A 510 17.02 13.78 -4.03
CA LYS A 510 18.06 14.19 -4.97
C LYS A 510 18.26 13.15 -6.07
N MET A 511 18.58 13.60 -7.29
CA MET A 511 19.05 12.68 -8.34
C MET A 511 20.51 12.35 -8.11
N PHE A 512 20.85 11.08 -8.26
CA PHE A 512 22.23 10.59 -8.28
C PHE A 512 22.62 10.40 -9.75
N ASP A 513 23.56 11.19 -10.25
CA ASP A 513 24.02 11.15 -11.65
C ASP A 513 25.39 10.46 -11.80
N ASP A 514 25.84 9.79 -10.73
CA ASP A 514 27.18 9.22 -10.64
C ASP A 514 27.13 7.69 -10.85
N ALA A 515 26.46 7.27 -11.94
CA ALA A 515 26.11 5.88 -12.24
C ALA A 515 27.31 4.94 -12.56
N HIS A 516 28.53 5.44 -12.40
CA HIS A 516 29.75 4.71 -12.78
C HIS A 516 30.20 3.73 -11.70
N GLU A 517 29.72 3.90 -10.46
CA GLU A 517 30.19 3.14 -9.30
C GLU A 517 29.22 2.01 -8.95
N TRP A 518 29.31 0.92 -9.69
CA TRP A 518 28.59 -0.32 -9.38
C TRP A 518 29.25 -1.02 -8.18
N PHE A 519 28.46 -1.32 -7.14
CA PHE A 519 28.89 -2.25 -6.09
C PHE A 519 28.34 -3.65 -6.38
N ASP A 520 29.15 -4.67 -6.08
CA ASP A 520 28.70 -6.05 -6.16
C ASP A 520 27.86 -6.39 -4.92
N ASP A 521 26.54 -6.42 -5.09
CA ASP A 521 25.58 -6.68 -4.03
C ASP A 521 25.53 -8.17 -3.60
N ARG A 522 26.20 -9.08 -4.33
CA ARG A 522 26.27 -10.52 -4.00
C ARG A 522 26.81 -10.80 -2.60
N GLU A 523 27.66 -9.92 -2.08
CA GLU A 523 28.29 -10.05 -0.76
C GLU A 523 27.52 -9.38 0.38
N LEU A 524 26.41 -8.71 0.10
CA LEU A 524 25.62 -8.05 1.14
C LEU A 524 24.62 -9.05 1.73
N LYS A 525 24.90 -9.51 2.95
CA LYS A 525 23.98 -10.30 3.77
C LYS A 525 23.57 -9.47 4.97
N ILE A 526 22.27 -9.27 5.11
CA ILE A 526 21.64 -8.50 6.17
C ILE A 526 20.86 -9.46 7.04
N LEU A 527 21.11 -9.40 8.36
CA LEU A 527 20.41 -10.20 9.34
C LEU A 527 19.82 -9.27 10.41
N ASP A 528 18.51 -9.39 10.62
CA ASP A 528 17.84 -8.81 11.78
C ASP A 528 17.49 -9.93 12.78
N PRO A 529 18.20 -10.04 13.92
CA PRO A 529 17.98 -11.11 14.90
C PRO A 529 16.74 -10.91 15.78
N ALA A 530 16.05 -9.77 15.68
CA ALA A 530 14.81 -9.51 16.42
C ALA A 530 13.84 -8.77 15.50
N VAL A 531 13.46 -9.45 14.41
CA VAL A 531 12.92 -8.81 13.22
C VAL A 531 11.57 -8.12 13.44
N GLY A 532 10.79 -8.54 14.43
CA GLY A 532 9.46 -8.02 14.67
C GLY A 532 8.61 -8.09 13.40
N SER A 533 7.89 -7.01 13.07
CA SER A 533 7.13 -6.92 11.82
C SER A 533 7.98 -6.68 10.55
N GLY A 534 9.30 -6.75 10.63
CA GLY A 534 10.20 -6.58 9.48
C GLY A 534 10.50 -5.14 9.11
N ALA A 535 10.46 -4.20 10.06
CA ALA A 535 10.71 -2.78 9.80
C ALA A 535 12.11 -2.52 9.20
N PHE A 536 13.17 -3.00 9.84
CA PHE A 536 14.55 -2.82 9.33
C PHE A 536 14.80 -3.57 8.02
N PRO A 537 14.44 -4.86 7.86
CA PRO A 537 14.54 -5.55 6.58
C PRO A 537 13.82 -4.86 5.43
N MET A 538 12.63 -4.31 5.66
CA MET A 538 11.90 -3.54 4.64
C MET A 538 12.59 -2.21 4.32
N GLY A 539 13.14 -1.51 5.32
CA GLY A 539 13.95 -0.31 5.10
C GLY A 539 15.18 -0.59 4.24
N ILE A 540 15.90 -1.68 4.53
CA ILE A 540 17.04 -2.16 3.73
C ILE A 540 16.60 -2.47 2.30
N LEU A 541 15.49 -3.20 2.13
CA LEU A 541 14.95 -3.49 0.80
C LEU A 541 14.72 -2.21 0.00
N HIS A 542 14.09 -1.19 0.59
CA HIS A 542 13.79 0.06 -0.09
C HIS A 542 15.05 0.84 -0.48
N LYS A 543 16.02 1.00 0.44
CA LYS A 543 17.26 1.75 0.18
C LYS A 543 18.15 1.05 -0.84
N LEU A 544 18.29 -0.28 -0.77
CA LEU A 544 19.03 -1.06 -1.77
C LEU A 544 18.33 -1.05 -3.13
N THR A 545 17.00 -1.16 -3.17
CA THR A 545 16.24 -1.05 -4.43
C THR A 545 16.43 0.33 -5.06
N LEU A 546 16.36 1.41 -4.26
CA LEU A 546 16.62 2.77 -4.72
C LEU A 546 18.03 2.92 -5.29
N ALA A 547 19.04 2.39 -4.58
CA ALA A 547 20.43 2.44 -5.02
C ALA A 547 20.63 1.68 -6.34
N LEU A 548 20.14 0.44 -6.44
CA LEU A 548 20.23 -0.35 -7.67
C LEU A 548 19.51 0.32 -8.84
N ARG A 549 18.34 0.92 -8.61
CA ARG A 549 17.60 1.68 -9.62
C ARG A 549 18.39 2.89 -10.13
N ARG A 550 19.22 3.51 -9.29
CA ARG A 550 20.07 4.65 -9.66
C ARG A 550 21.36 4.22 -10.35
N LEU A 551 21.96 3.11 -9.93
CA LEU A 551 23.23 2.61 -10.47
C LEU A 551 23.09 1.79 -11.76
N ASP A 552 21.94 1.17 -11.98
CA ASP A 552 21.62 0.45 -13.23
C ASP A 552 20.15 0.69 -13.62
N PRO A 553 19.80 1.91 -14.06
CA PRO A 553 18.41 2.28 -14.39
C PRO A 553 17.77 1.33 -15.40
N ASP A 554 18.53 0.89 -16.40
CA ASP A 554 18.07 0.05 -17.50
C ASP A 554 18.11 -1.45 -17.19
N ASN A 555 18.43 -1.84 -15.95
CA ASN A 555 18.53 -3.23 -15.48
C ASN A 555 19.54 -4.11 -16.27
N THR A 556 20.46 -3.50 -17.02
CA THR A 556 21.40 -4.19 -17.91
C THR A 556 22.43 -5.02 -17.16
N ARG A 557 23.03 -4.44 -16.10
CA ARG A 557 24.00 -5.12 -15.24
C ARG A 557 23.29 -6.21 -14.45
N TRP A 558 22.07 -5.94 -14.01
CA TRP A 558 21.22 -6.89 -13.31
C TRP A 558 20.83 -8.11 -14.15
N GLU A 559 20.43 -7.89 -15.41
CA GLU A 559 20.09 -8.95 -16.35
C GLU A 559 21.29 -9.87 -16.61
N ALA A 560 22.48 -9.28 -16.82
CA ALA A 560 23.71 -10.04 -17.00
C ALA A 560 24.03 -10.91 -15.76
N LEU A 561 23.86 -10.36 -14.56
CA LEU A 561 24.07 -11.08 -13.31
C LEU A 561 23.11 -12.27 -13.15
N GLN A 562 21.82 -12.09 -13.43
CA GLN A 562 20.86 -13.21 -13.33
C GLN A 562 21.13 -14.31 -14.36
N LYS A 563 21.50 -13.95 -15.60
CA LYS A 563 21.91 -14.92 -16.62
C LYS A 563 23.14 -15.72 -16.17
N GLN A 564 24.12 -15.06 -15.55
CA GLN A 564 25.29 -15.73 -14.97
C GLN A 564 24.88 -16.71 -13.86
N LEU A 565 24.10 -16.25 -12.88
CA LEU A 565 23.67 -17.07 -11.74
C LEU A 565 22.82 -18.28 -12.14
N ALA A 566 21.97 -18.15 -13.17
CA ALA A 566 21.23 -19.27 -13.74
C ALA A 566 22.19 -20.27 -14.40
N GLY A 567 23.20 -19.78 -15.12
CA GLY A 567 24.27 -20.61 -15.67
C GLY A 567 25.05 -21.39 -14.60
N GLU A 568 25.39 -20.73 -13.48
CA GLU A 568 26.08 -21.34 -12.35
C GLU A 568 25.21 -22.38 -11.63
N ARG A 569 23.92 -22.09 -11.39
CA ARG A 569 22.96 -23.05 -10.81
C ARG A 569 22.78 -24.28 -11.69
N ALA A 570 22.62 -24.08 -13.00
CA ALA A 570 22.53 -25.17 -13.97
C ALA A 570 23.81 -26.03 -13.99
N ALA A 571 24.98 -25.42 -13.79
CA ALA A 571 26.25 -26.14 -13.72
C ALA A 571 26.47 -26.87 -12.37
N ALA A 572 26.03 -26.26 -11.26
CA ALA A 572 26.15 -26.82 -9.91
C ALA A 572 25.15 -27.94 -9.61
N ALA A 573 24.00 -27.95 -10.30
CA ALA A 573 23.11 -29.11 -10.39
C ALA A 573 23.78 -30.21 -11.23
N PHE A 574 24.81 -30.85 -10.68
CA PHE A 574 25.53 -31.94 -11.33
C PHE A 574 24.53 -33.04 -11.77
N ASN A 575 24.40 -33.22 -13.10
CA ASN A 575 23.63 -34.23 -13.87
C ASN A 575 22.43 -33.78 -14.71
N THR A 576 22.25 -32.52 -15.07
CA THR A 576 21.25 -32.20 -16.12
C THR A 576 21.89 -32.24 -17.52
N GLN A 577 21.79 -33.38 -18.20
CA GLN A 577 21.99 -33.52 -19.66
C GLN A 577 20.89 -32.82 -20.48
N ASP A 578 20.12 -31.90 -19.89
CA ASP A 578 18.96 -31.34 -20.54
C ASP A 578 19.19 -29.87 -20.91
N GLN A 579 19.84 -29.69 -22.07
CA GLN A 579 20.02 -28.39 -22.69
C GLN A 579 18.66 -27.66 -22.83
N GLN A 580 17.56 -28.39 -23.01
CA GLN A 580 16.21 -27.82 -23.09
C GLN A 580 15.75 -27.19 -21.78
N ALA A 581 16.05 -27.80 -20.62
CA ALA A 581 15.67 -27.24 -19.32
C ALA A 581 16.44 -25.95 -19.01
N ARG A 582 17.74 -25.92 -19.34
CA ARG A 582 18.57 -24.72 -19.22
C ARG A 582 18.10 -23.61 -20.17
N ASP A 583 17.82 -23.95 -21.43
CA ASP A 583 17.34 -23.00 -22.42
C ASP A 583 15.95 -22.47 -22.03
N ALA A 584 15.08 -23.31 -21.45
CA ALA A 584 13.80 -22.90 -20.90
C ALA A 584 13.95 -21.94 -19.70
N GLU A 585 14.82 -22.23 -18.73
CA GLU A 585 15.09 -21.34 -17.58
C GLU A 585 15.68 -20.00 -18.05
N LEU A 586 16.64 -20.01 -18.98
CA LEU A 586 17.23 -18.79 -19.54
C LEU A 586 16.21 -17.97 -20.34
N THR A 587 15.32 -18.64 -21.07
CA THR A 587 14.21 -18.00 -21.80
C THR A 587 13.22 -17.40 -20.81
N GLU A 588 12.86 -18.11 -19.75
CA GLU A 588 11.97 -17.61 -18.70
C GLU A 588 12.56 -16.39 -17.99
N ILE A 589 13.86 -16.44 -17.64
CA ILE A 589 14.58 -15.31 -17.04
C ILE A 589 14.57 -14.13 -18.01
N SER A 590 14.94 -14.34 -19.27
CA SER A 590 14.97 -13.25 -20.27
C SER A 590 13.58 -12.64 -20.48
N ALA A 591 12.53 -13.46 -20.61
CA ALA A 591 11.15 -13.00 -20.71
C ALA A 591 10.69 -12.23 -19.46
N THR A 592 11.12 -12.68 -18.27
CA THR A 592 10.85 -11.98 -17.00
C THR A 592 11.54 -10.62 -16.99
N PHE A 593 12.79 -10.54 -17.42
CA PHE A 593 13.53 -9.28 -17.51
C PHE A 593 12.95 -8.34 -18.54
N GLU A 594 12.53 -8.83 -19.70
CA GLU A 594 11.84 -8.03 -20.71
C GLU A 594 10.53 -7.47 -20.16
N ARG A 595 9.74 -8.30 -19.48
CA ARG A 595 8.45 -7.91 -18.92
C ARG A 595 8.56 -6.92 -17.74
N TYR A 596 9.53 -7.15 -16.86
CA TYR A 596 9.72 -6.40 -15.63
C TYR A 596 10.90 -5.43 -15.69
N ARG A 597 11.39 -5.12 -16.90
CA ARG A 597 12.56 -4.26 -17.14
C ARG A 597 12.42 -2.91 -16.44
N ASP A 598 11.24 -2.32 -16.53
CA ASP A 598 10.96 -0.99 -15.98
C ASP A 598 10.40 -1.05 -14.55
N SER A 599 10.37 -2.24 -13.93
CA SER A 599 9.89 -2.45 -12.55
C SER A 599 11.03 -2.83 -11.61
N ASP A 600 10.79 -2.69 -10.31
CA ASP A 600 11.75 -3.17 -9.31
C ASP A 600 11.52 -4.62 -8.89
N PHE A 601 10.57 -5.32 -9.52
CA PHE A 601 10.24 -6.70 -9.17
C PHE A 601 11.47 -7.60 -9.11
N GLY A 602 12.29 -7.59 -10.18
CA GLY A 602 13.49 -8.43 -10.27
C GLY A 602 14.56 -8.09 -9.22
N ARG A 603 14.75 -6.80 -8.94
CA ARG A 603 15.70 -6.32 -7.91
C ARG A 603 15.24 -6.75 -6.52
N LYS A 604 13.98 -6.48 -6.18
CA LYS A 604 13.38 -6.84 -4.89
C LYS A 604 13.37 -8.34 -4.66
N LEU A 605 12.95 -9.13 -5.66
CA LEU A 605 12.86 -10.59 -5.54
C LEU A 605 14.20 -11.19 -5.15
N TYR A 606 15.27 -10.80 -5.84
CA TYR A 606 16.60 -11.27 -5.53
C TYR A 606 17.09 -10.83 -4.14
N LEU A 607 16.93 -9.55 -3.78
CA LEU A 607 17.34 -9.03 -2.48
C LEU A 607 16.65 -9.80 -1.34
N ILE A 608 15.34 -10.03 -1.48
CA ILE A 608 14.54 -10.79 -0.51
C ILE A 608 15.00 -12.25 -0.43
N GLN A 609 15.28 -12.88 -1.57
CA GLN A 609 15.66 -14.29 -1.61
C GLN A 609 17.11 -14.54 -1.16
N ASN A 610 18.02 -13.58 -1.34
CA ASN A 610 19.45 -13.84 -1.22
C ASN A 610 20.16 -12.99 -0.18
N SER A 611 19.66 -11.80 0.12
CA SER A 611 20.40 -10.81 0.90
C SER A 611 19.76 -10.52 2.26
N ILE A 612 18.44 -10.68 2.40
CA ILE A 612 17.72 -10.26 3.59
C ILE A 612 17.25 -11.46 4.42
N PHE A 613 17.58 -11.45 5.70
CA PHE A 613 17.27 -12.50 6.67
C PHE A 613 16.74 -11.89 7.97
N GLY A 614 15.83 -12.59 8.63
CA GLY A 614 15.28 -12.17 9.91
C GLY A 614 14.95 -13.35 10.83
N VAL A 615 15.09 -13.14 12.13
CA VAL A 615 14.68 -14.11 13.15
C VAL A 615 13.86 -13.40 14.21
N ASP A 616 12.79 -14.03 14.68
CA ASP A 616 12.02 -13.53 15.82
C ASP A 616 11.57 -14.68 16.71
N ILE A 617 11.46 -14.45 18.02
CA ILE A 617 10.93 -15.46 18.94
C ILE A 617 9.43 -15.72 18.73
N GLN A 618 8.69 -14.72 18.22
CA GLN A 618 7.26 -14.80 18.00
C GLN A 618 6.96 -15.25 16.55
N PRO A 619 6.32 -16.41 16.33
CA PRO A 619 6.00 -16.88 14.99
C PRO A 619 5.14 -15.89 14.18
N ILE A 620 4.26 -15.17 14.86
CA ILE A 620 3.37 -14.17 14.26
C ILE A 620 4.18 -12.99 13.71
N ALA A 621 5.23 -12.53 14.42
CA ALA A 621 6.14 -11.48 13.95
C ALA A 621 6.75 -11.84 12.58
N CYS A 622 7.31 -13.04 12.47
CA CYS A 622 7.84 -13.56 11.22
C CYS A 622 6.78 -13.65 10.10
N GLN A 623 5.54 -14.03 10.43
CA GLN A 623 4.45 -14.09 9.44
C GLN A 623 4.10 -12.70 8.88
N ILE A 624 4.12 -11.67 9.73
CA ILE A 624 3.88 -10.29 9.30
C ILE A 624 5.02 -9.78 8.43
N ALA A 625 6.27 -10.05 8.81
CA ALA A 625 7.43 -9.70 8.00
C ALA A 625 7.31 -10.34 6.60
N LYS A 626 7.06 -11.65 6.52
CA LYS A 626 6.81 -12.37 5.26
C LYS A 626 5.68 -11.73 4.44
N LEU A 627 4.55 -11.40 5.08
CA LEU A 627 3.42 -10.75 4.43
C LEU A 627 3.82 -9.42 3.78
N ARG A 628 4.59 -8.58 4.47
CA ARG A 628 5.03 -7.29 3.92
C ARG A 628 5.94 -7.46 2.70
N PHE A 629 6.86 -8.43 2.73
CA PHE A 629 7.67 -8.78 1.57
C PHE A 629 6.85 -9.30 0.40
N PHE A 630 5.86 -10.14 0.68
CA PHE A 630 4.93 -10.64 -0.33
C PHE A 630 4.12 -9.54 -1.00
N ILE A 631 3.61 -8.60 -0.21
CA ILE A 631 2.86 -7.46 -0.72
C ILE A 631 3.80 -6.58 -1.57
N SER A 632 5.00 -6.26 -1.06
CA SER A 632 6.00 -5.47 -1.80
C SER A 632 6.38 -6.11 -3.15
N LEU A 633 6.39 -7.44 -3.26
CA LEU A 633 6.64 -8.15 -4.51
C LEU A 633 5.41 -8.22 -5.43
N ALA A 634 4.24 -8.58 -4.89
CA ALA A 634 3.02 -8.70 -5.68
C ALA A 634 2.63 -7.37 -6.34
N ILE A 635 3.01 -6.26 -5.72
CA ILE A 635 2.70 -4.92 -6.18
C ILE A 635 3.59 -4.45 -7.32
N GLU A 636 4.80 -4.98 -7.47
CA GLU A 636 5.62 -4.66 -8.64
C GLU A 636 5.15 -5.40 -9.90
N GLN A 637 4.19 -6.32 -9.76
CA GLN A 637 3.72 -7.14 -10.86
C GLN A 637 2.46 -6.54 -11.48
N GLU A 638 2.59 -6.08 -12.72
CA GLU A 638 1.45 -5.59 -13.50
C GLU A 638 0.72 -6.76 -14.20
N PRO A 639 -0.60 -6.87 -14.00
CA PRO A 639 -1.39 -7.95 -14.57
C PRO A 639 -1.59 -7.78 -16.08
N ASP A 640 -1.51 -8.89 -16.79
CA ASP A 640 -1.79 -9.00 -18.22
C ASP A 640 -2.84 -10.09 -18.44
N ARG A 641 -4.03 -9.71 -18.91
CA ARG A 641 -5.18 -10.64 -19.02
C ARG A 641 -4.98 -11.73 -20.07
N ASP A 642 -4.10 -11.51 -21.03
CA ASP A 642 -3.88 -12.44 -22.14
C ASP A 642 -2.74 -13.43 -21.86
N ALA A 643 -1.95 -13.19 -20.79
CA ALA A 643 -0.85 -14.05 -20.39
C ALA A 643 -1.27 -15.16 -19.41
N ASP A 644 -0.56 -16.28 -19.44
CA ASP A 644 -0.71 -17.35 -18.46
C ASP A 644 -0.55 -16.81 -17.03
N ASN A 645 -1.46 -17.23 -16.15
CA ASN A 645 -1.53 -16.74 -14.77
C ASN A 645 -1.61 -15.21 -14.63
N PHE A 646 -2.21 -14.52 -15.61
CA PHE A 646 -2.23 -13.07 -15.72
C PHE A 646 -0.83 -12.44 -15.82
N GLY A 647 0.15 -13.26 -16.19
CA GLY A 647 1.57 -12.98 -16.14
C GLY A 647 2.08 -12.58 -14.75
N ILE A 648 1.41 -13.03 -13.68
CA ILE A 648 1.86 -12.91 -12.30
C ILE A 648 2.75 -14.11 -11.99
N LYS A 649 3.96 -13.84 -11.50
CA LYS A 649 4.88 -14.83 -10.96
C LYS A 649 4.47 -15.23 -9.54
N PRO A 650 4.55 -16.54 -9.21
CA PRO A 650 4.39 -17.00 -7.84
C PRO A 650 5.39 -16.35 -6.90
N LEU A 651 4.97 -16.12 -5.67
CA LEU A 651 5.80 -15.54 -4.62
C LEU A 651 6.84 -16.54 -4.13
N PRO A 652 8.03 -16.07 -3.70
CA PRO A 652 9.09 -16.93 -3.23
C PRO A 652 8.71 -17.65 -1.93
N ASN A 653 9.30 -18.81 -1.66
CA ASN A 653 9.21 -19.39 -0.33
C ASN A 653 10.15 -18.63 0.63
N LEU A 654 9.59 -17.99 1.66
CA LEU A 654 10.31 -17.20 2.66
C LEU A 654 10.50 -17.93 4.00
N GLU A 655 10.13 -19.21 4.10
CA GLU A 655 10.23 -19.98 5.36
C GLU A 655 11.65 -20.08 5.91
N THR A 656 12.65 -20.11 5.03
CA THR A 656 14.08 -20.16 5.43
C THR A 656 14.72 -18.78 5.56
N ARG A 657 13.97 -17.69 5.30
CA ARG A 657 14.47 -16.31 5.36
C ARG A 657 14.00 -15.59 6.62
N PHE A 658 12.77 -15.87 7.04
CA PHE A 658 12.19 -15.37 8.29
C PHE A 658 11.83 -16.56 9.16
N VAL A 659 12.65 -16.81 10.18
CA VAL A 659 12.55 -18.00 11.03
C VAL A 659 12.06 -17.61 12.41
N ALA A 660 11.08 -18.37 12.93
CA ALA A 660 10.65 -18.24 14.31
C ALA A 660 11.59 -19.03 15.22
N ALA A 661 12.48 -18.36 15.94
CA ALA A 661 13.45 -18.97 16.83
C ALA A 661 13.93 -18.00 17.90
N ASP A 662 14.44 -18.53 19.02
CA ASP A 662 15.16 -17.73 20.00
C ASP A 662 16.61 -17.54 19.54
N THR A 663 16.98 -16.32 19.15
CA THR A 663 18.34 -16.00 18.66
C THR A 663 19.42 -16.09 19.72
N LEU A 664 19.05 -16.18 21.00
CA LEU A 664 20.01 -16.31 22.10
C LEU A 664 20.37 -17.78 22.40
N ILE A 665 19.70 -18.74 21.77
CA ILE A 665 19.90 -20.18 22.00
C ILE A 665 20.40 -20.85 20.71
N GLY A 666 21.35 -21.76 20.82
CA GLY A 666 21.85 -22.56 19.69
C GLY A 666 20.78 -23.50 19.15
N ILE A 667 20.87 -23.83 17.85
CA ILE A 667 20.05 -24.88 17.24
C ILE A 667 20.74 -26.21 17.57
N ASP A 668 20.32 -26.86 18.66
CA ASP A 668 20.78 -28.21 19.03
C ASP A 668 20.26 -29.29 18.07
#